data_AF-A0A7V7T2T9-F1
#
_entry.id   AF-A0A7V7T2T9-F1
#
_cell.length_a   1.000
_cell.length_b   1.000
_cell.length_c   1.000
_cell.angle_alpha   90.00
_cell.angle_beta   90.00
_cell.angle_gamma   90.00
#
_symmetry.space_group_name_H-M   'P 1'
#
loop_
_entity.id
_entity.type
_entity.pdbx_description
1 polymer ?
#
loop_
_entity_poly.entity_id
_entity_poly.type
_entity_poly.pdbx_seq_one_letter_code
_entity_poly.pdbx_strand_id
1 'polypeptide(L)'
;MRNIKISLSLLLLMVVSQAWSAIYWVGNSASCSGSNVRASLSLALLSAALNSDSSDEIRLTNTVTYTGNSQGSYELTDWSPSAAGRLTLVGGYVDCGTTVTTRTFVGDTTDTVFTVNTSAQASSEVTFKNLNFGLSGAYGLIVEGGGEVILDNVWVDNNDFGVYVKDGGYLNLKANSRVQYNGSIASVPAGGGIRCSGTNSEVTLSGLIRRNRATSGGNLYISSGCFMELTNGAVIEGYGSSTKDANYGGGIYVSAGGELYASGGQQHVTISKSNADYGGAMYLSESGRATLINAHIEYNNANVAGAAIYANSSSTLSSPQLVMDKDSSCGLINTCSAISHNTHKSSLIYNRNSFVDISRTMIRYNLLSATDVSGTQKVIFYVNSLSGAVAKLRLDRVAVARNEITLMTVANGPSQVDITHLTMARNSYFDTGSGLLLDPLLFGNQGADIELQNSIINDSAGSHNVSGIITGDCNLVDDNWGLPAGSYDIGTAQFSNVSGNNADVRQIASSPGVDMCHEDDFAWSNNLDIELQAAPVNENTNPQGMPGQTGGLFDAGYDEVYDNIGPDEFLLSVQKQGSGAGSIVSTPLGIACGTDCSEVYYKGTLVTLFANGSTGSIFSHWLNCPSASGNQCLVNVQASQTITAVFEPDDLIFRNGFE
;
A
#
# COMPACT_ATOMS: atom_id res chain seq x y z
N MET A 1 24.37 -63.77 20.90
CA MET A 1 23.29 -64.29 21.77
C MET A 1 22.21 -63.23 21.85
N ARG A 2 21.02 -63.55 21.31
CA ARG A 2 19.83 -62.70 21.32
C ARG A 2 19.37 -62.49 22.77
N ASN A 3 19.21 -61.24 23.19
CA ASN A 3 18.38 -60.90 24.35
C ASN A 3 17.14 -60.17 23.85
N ILE A 4 16.07 -60.94 23.74
CA ILE A 4 14.71 -60.47 23.47
C ILE A 4 14.16 -59.92 24.78
N LYS A 5 13.89 -58.61 24.85
CA LYS A 5 13.01 -58.02 25.86
C LYS A 5 11.68 -57.72 25.19
N ILE A 6 10.67 -58.51 25.54
CA ILE A 6 9.26 -58.29 25.20
C ILE A 6 8.79 -57.10 26.04
N SER A 7 8.60 -55.95 25.41
CA SER A 7 7.84 -54.84 26.00
C SER A 7 6.38 -55.05 25.64
N LEU A 8 5.57 -55.28 26.67
CA LEU A 8 4.13 -55.41 26.59
C LEU A 8 3.55 -54.03 26.29
N SER A 9 3.26 -53.74 25.02
CA SER A 9 2.53 -52.54 24.61
C SER A 9 1.11 -52.63 25.15
N LEU A 10 0.88 -52.09 26.34
CA LEU A 10 -0.46 -51.76 26.80
C LEU A 10 -0.94 -50.62 25.90
N LEU A 11 -1.71 -50.98 24.87
CA LEU A 11 -2.42 -50.03 24.02
C LEU A 11 -3.48 -49.35 24.88
N LEU A 12 -3.08 -48.33 25.64
CA LEU A 12 -4.01 -47.35 26.15
C LEU A 12 -4.53 -46.64 24.90
N LEU A 13 -5.69 -47.05 24.39
CA LEU A 13 -6.52 -46.20 23.55
C LEU A 13 -6.84 -44.97 24.41
N MET A 14 -5.94 -43.98 24.43
CA MET A 14 -6.40 -42.60 24.50
C MET A 14 -7.11 -42.38 23.17
N VAL A 15 -8.41 -42.62 23.21
CA VAL A 15 -9.31 -41.89 22.33
C VAL A 15 -9.09 -40.43 22.72
N VAL A 16 -8.12 -39.78 22.10
CA VAL A 16 -8.18 -38.33 21.96
C VAL A 16 -9.39 -38.15 21.07
N SER A 17 -10.54 -37.91 21.69
CA SER A 17 -11.69 -37.40 20.98
C SER A 17 -11.18 -36.16 20.28
N GLN A 18 -11.06 -36.20 18.95
CA GLN A 18 -11.11 -34.97 18.17
C GLN A 18 -12.41 -34.29 18.62
N ALA A 19 -12.30 -33.21 19.39
CA ALA A 19 -13.46 -32.46 19.82
C ALA A 19 -14.13 -31.94 18.54
N TRP A 20 -15.39 -32.36 18.34
CA TRP A 20 -16.20 -31.93 17.21
C TRP A 20 -16.55 -30.47 17.45
N SER A 21 -16.61 -29.66 16.39
CA SER A 21 -17.05 -28.28 16.56
C SER A 21 -18.50 -28.22 17.07
N ALA A 22 -18.75 -27.57 18.21
CA ALA A 22 -20.12 -27.39 18.68
C ALA A 22 -20.82 -26.34 17.82
N ILE A 23 -22.03 -26.66 17.38
CA ILE A 23 -22.87 -25.76 16.58
C ILE A 23 -24.03 -25.29 17.44
N TYR A 24 -24.06 -24.00 17.77
CA TYR A 24 -25.16 -23.33 18.43
C TYR A 24 -26.03 -22.58 17.43
N TRP A 25 -27.34 -22.65 17.59
CA TRP A 25 -28.29 -21.85 16.79
C TRP A 25 -28.89 -20.73 17.63
N VAL A 26 -29.06 -19.55 17.04
CA VAL A 26 -29.84 -18.47 17.64
C VAL A 26 -31.13 -18.29 16.84
N GLY A 27 -32.27 -18.55 17.48
CA GLY A 27 -33.57 -18.52 16.83
C GLY A 27 -34.72 -18.69 17.81
N ASN A 28 -35.91 -18.22 17.42
CA ASN A 28 -37.12 -18.17 18.25
C ASN A 28 -38.36 -18.79 17.58
N SER A 29 -38.19 -19.41 16.41
CA SER A 29 -39.26 -20.09 15.69
C SER A 29 -39.56 -21.48 16.27
N ALA A 30 -40.64 -22.11 15.78
CA ALA A 30 -40.92 -23.51 16.09
C ALA A 30 -39.89 -24.49 15.48
N SER A 31 -39.26 -24.12 14.36
CA SER A 31 -38.22 -24.93 13.71
C SER A 31 -36.94 -24.95 14.53
N CYS A 32 -36.70 -23.91 15.33
CA CYS A 32 -35.58 -23.79 16.26
C CYS A 32 -35.85 -24.56 17.55
N SER A 33 -35.65 -25.88 17.51
CA SER A 33 -35.76 -26.76 18.67
C SER A 33 -34.49 -27.60 18.87
N GLY A 34 -34.17 -27.94 20.12
CA GLY A 34 -32.99 -28.75 20.47
C GLY A 34 -32.14 -28.14 21.57
N SER A 35 -31.23 -28.94 22.13
CA SER A 35 -30.34 -28.54 23.24
C SER A 35 -29.27 -27.53 22.84
N ASN A 36 -29.02 -27.35 21.54
CA ASN A 36 -28.04 -26.41 20.98
C ASN A 36 -28.68 -25.09 20.48
N VAL A 37 -29.98 -24.89 20.69
CA VAL A 37 -30.67 -23.64 20.34
C VAL A 37 -30.62 -22.67 21.53
N ARG A 38 -30.47 -21.38 21.24
CA ARG A 38 -30.45 -20.28 22.22
C ARG A 38 -31.40 -19.17 21.78
N ALA A 39 -32.03 -18.54 22.77
CA ALA A 39 -32.98 -17.45 22.55
C ALA A 39 -32.32 -16.11 22.16
N SER A 40 -31.02 -15.96 22.38
CA SER A 40 -30.27 -14.75 22.07
C SER A 40 -28.81 -15.05 21.74
N LEU A 41 -28.16 -14.11 21.05
CA LEU A 41 -26.74 -14.20 20.73
C LEU A 41 -25.87 -14.20 21.99
N SER A 42 -26.18 -13.39 23.00
CA SER A 42 -25.43 -13.38 24.27
C SER A 42 -25.42 -14.75 24.95
N LEU A 43 -26.54 -15.48 24.92
CA LEU A 43 -26.61 -16.84 25.48
C LEU A 43 -25.82 -17.86 24.65
N ALA A 44 -25.78 -17.70 23.32
CA ALA A 44 -24.97 -18.54 22.45
C ALA A 44 -23.47 -18.28 22.65
N LEU A 45 -23.05 -17.01 22.72
CA LEU A 45 -21.68 -16.62 23.04
C LEU A 45 -21.24 -17.16 24.40
N LEU A 46 -22.07 -17.04 25.43
CA LEU A 46 -21.79 -17.64 26.73
C LEU A 46 -21.68 -19.17 26.67
N SER A 47 -22.48 -19.82 25.83
CA SER A 47 -22.43 -21.28 25.68
C SER A 47 -21.15 -21.74 25.00
N ALA A 48 -20.72 -21.04 23.94
CA ALA A 48 -19.43 -21.29 23.29
C ALA A 48 -18.27 -21.03 24.27
N ALA A 49 -18.31 -19.94 25.03
CA ALA A 49 -17.24 -19.62 25.97
C ALA A 49 -17.10 -20.61 27.14
N LEU A 50 -18.20 -21.28 27.52
CA LEU A 50 -18.19 -22.35 28.52
C LEU A 50 -17.89 -23.73 27.92
N ASN A 51 -17.90 -23.85 26.59
CA ASN A 51 -17.59 -25.09 25.92
C ASN A 51 -16.06 -25.30 25.95
N SER A 52 -15.61 -26.50 26.32
CA SER A 52 -14.18 -26.82 26.38
C SER A 52 -13.56 -27.12 25.02
N ASP A 53 -14.29 -26.88 23.94
CA ASP A 53 -13.88 -27.22 22.58
C ASP A 53 -12.97 -26.13 22.01
N SER A 54 -12.04 -26.54 21.15
CA SER A 54 -11.12 -25.62 20.49
C SER A 54 -11.75 -24.89 19.30
N SER A 55 -12.97 -25.25 18.89
CA SER A 55 -13.64 -24.64 17.75
C SER A 55 -15.17 -24.67 17.86
N ASP A 56 -15.81 -23.51 17.91
CA ASP A 56 -17.26 -23.37 17.99
C ASP A 56 -17.85 -22.60 16.80
N GLU A 57 -19.08 -22.94 16.41
CA GLU A 57 -19.85 -22.24 15.39
C GLU A 57 -21.19 -21.76 15.97
N ILE A 58 -21.52 -20.48 15.78
CA ILE A 58 -22.81 -19.89 16.13
C ILE A 58 -23.53 -19.47 14.85
N ARG A 59 -24.73 -20.02 14.63
CA ARG A 59 -25.58 -19.75 13.46
C ARG A 59 -26.73 -18.82 13.81
N LEU A 60 -26.75 -17.65 13.18
CA LEU A 60 -27.76 -16.62 13.38
C LEU A 60 -28.88 -16.77 12.36
N THR A 61 -30.10 -16.95 12.85
CA THR A 61 -31.31 -16.92 12.03
C THR A 61 -31.86 -15.50 11.91
N ASN A 62 -32.59 -15.24 10.83
CA ASN A 62 -33.28 -13.98 10.59
C ASN A 62 -34.64 -13.90 11.31
N THR A 63 -34.96 -14.86 12.19
CA THR A 63 -36.17 -14.82 13.02
C THR A 63 -35.99 -13.99 14.31
N VAL A 64 -34.75 -13.59 14.61
CA VAL A 64 -34.34 -12.83 15.80
C VAL A 64 -33.77 -11.47 15.37
N THR A 65 -34.00 -10.44 16.19
CA THR A 65 -33.36 -9.12 16.06
C THR A 65 -32.15 -9.04 16.99
N TYR A 66 -31.01 -8.56 16.51
CA TYR A 66 -29.75 -8.54 17.25
C TYR A 66 -29.30 -7.10 17.53
N THR A 67 -29.79 -6.51 18.64
CA THR A 67 -29.52 -5.10 19.01
C THR A 67 -28.53 -4.93 20.16
N GLY A 68 -27.67 -5.93 20.40
CA GLY A 68 -26.71 -5.93 21.51
C GLY A 68 -27.23 -6.58 22.80
N ASN A 69 -26.37 -6.61 23.83
CA ASN A 69 -26.72 -7.03 25.19
C ASN A 69 -27.40 -5.89 25.97
N SER A 70 -27.45 -5.97 27.30
CA SER A 70 -28.01 -4.90 28.15
C SER A 70 -27.24 -3.56 28.09
N GLN A 71 -26.06 -3.53 27.46
CA GLN A 71 -25.26 -2.34 27.15
C GLN A 71 -25.32 -1.97 25.66
N GLY A 72 -26.04 -2.74 24.84
CA GLY A 72 -26.11 -2.51 23.40
C GLY A 72 -24.91 -3.03 22.61
N SER A 73 -24.02 -3.83 23.24
CA SER A 73 -22.82 -4.37 22.58
C SER A 73 -22.73 -5.90 22.69
N TYR A 74 -21.91 -6.54 21.87
CA TYR A 74 -21.49 -7.93 22.05
C TYR A 74 -19.98 -7.99 22.27
N GLU A 75 -19.58 -8.38 23.47
CA GLU A 75 -18.18 -8.49 23.86
C GLU A 75 -17.71 -9.94 23.78
N LEU A 76 -16.59 -10.16 23.08
CA LEU A 76 -15.91 -11.44 22.95
C LEU A 76 -14.52 -11.29 23.56
N THR A 77 -14.41 -11.60 24.85
CA THR A 77 -13.14 -11.48 25.59
C THR A 77 -12.62 -12.85 25.97
N ASP A 78 -11.44 -13.20 25.47
CA ASP A 78 -10.68 -14.42 25.81
C ASP A 78 -11.59 -15.67 25.97
N TRP A 79 -12.47 -15.83 24.99
CA TRP A 79 -13.67 -16.65 25.10
C TRP A 79 -13.39 -18.15 25.21
N SER A 80 -12.21 -18.62 24.79
CA SER A 80 -11.89 -20.05 24.82
C SER A 80 -11.28 -20.47 26.17
N PRO A 81 -11.81 -21.49 26.86
CA PRO A 81 -11.19 -21.96 28.11
C PRO A 81 -9.84 -22.70 27.88
N SER A 82 -9.49 -23.05 26.64
CA SER A 82 -8.23 -23.73 26.28
C SER A 82 -7.06 -22.78 25.97
N ALA A 83 -7.17 -21.49 26.30
CA ALA A 83 -6.18 -20.43 26.05
C ALA A 83 -5.94 -20.06 24.57
N ALA A 84 -6.38 -20.90 23.62
CA ALA A 84 -6.54 -20.57 22.21
C ALA A 84 -7.72 -21.36 21.63
N GLY A 85 -8.56 -20.70 20.82
CA GLY A 85 -9.73 -21.31 20.19
C GLY A 85 -10.19 -20.59 18.94
N ARG A 86 -11.07 -21.25 18.16
CA ARG A 86 -11.68 -20.70 16.94
C ARG A 86 -13.18 -20.51 17.09
N LEU A 87 -13.70 -19.30 16.94
CA LEU A 87 -15.12 -19.02 17.01
C LEU A 87 -15.60 -18.49 15.67
N THR A 88 -16.61 -19.14 15.09
CA THR A 88 -17.21 -18.71 13.83
C THR A 88 -18.66 -18.28 14.04
N LEU A 89 -18.99 -17.02 13.77
CA LEU A 89 -20.34 -16.48 13.78
C LEU A 89 -20.86 -16.36 12.34
N VAL A 90 -21.89 -17.13 12.00
CA VAL A 90 -22.43 -17.20 10.63
C VAL A 90 -23.87 -16.70 10.59
N GLY A 91 -24.12 -15.68 9.78
CA GLY A 91 -25.46 -15.17 9.51
C GLY A 91 -26.11 -15.69 8.24
N GLY A 92 -27.38 -15.33 8.11
CA GLY A 92 -28.19 -15.40 6.90
C GLY A 92 -29.08 -16.61 6.77
N TYR A 93 -29.18 -17.42 7.82
CA TYR A 93 -30.16 -18.48 7.88
C TYR A 93 -31.57 -17.86 7.98
N VAL A 94 -32.50 -18.30 7.12
CA VAL A 94 -33.90 -17.86 7.23
C VAL A 94 -34.48 -18.33 8.56
N ASP A 95 -34.20 -19.58 8.92
CA ASP A 95 -34.64 -20.24 10.14
C ASP A 95 -33.64 -21.36 10.52
N CYS A 96 -33.83 -22.03 11.65
CA CYS A 96 -32.94 -23.13 12.05
C CYS A 96 -32.98 -24.29 11.05
N GLY A 97 -31.81 -24.78 10.66
CA GLY A 97 -31.65 -25.89 9.71
C GLY A 97 -31.89 -25.54 8.24
N THR A 98 -32.17 -24.28 7.91
CA THR A 98 -32.38 -23.85 6.51
C THR A 98 -31.06 -23.51 5.81
N THR A 99 -31.12 -23.23 4.51
CA THR A 99 -29.98 -22.68 3.75
C THR A 99 -29.74 -21.20 4.07
N VAL A 100 -28.52 -20.74 3.82
CA VAL A 100 -28.12 -19.34 3.93
C VAL A 100 -28.71 -18.52 2.76
N THR A 101 -29.17 -17.30 3.05
CA THR A 101 -29.78 -16.37 2.10
C THR A 101 -29.09 -15.00 2.16
N THR A 102 -29.77 -13.94 2.60
CA THR A 102 -29.20 -12.60 2.79
C THR A 102 -28.45 -12.50 4.11
N ARG A 103 -27.52 -11.55 4.25
CA ARG A 103 -26.80 -11.32 5.50
C ARG A 103 -27.76 -11.09 6.68
N THR A 104 -27.40 -11.59 7.85
CA THR A 104 -28.09 -11.22 9.10
C THR A 104 -27.59 -9.86 9.58
N PHE A 105 -28.53 -8.96 9.90
CA PHE A 105 -28.22 -7.65 10.46
C PHE A 105 -27.99 -7.75 11.98
N VAL A 106 -26.95 -7.08 12.46
CA VAL A 106 -26.58 -6.95 13.87
C VAL A 106 -26.22 -5.49 14.13
N GLY A 107 -26.88 -4.85 15.10
CA GLY A 107 -26.70 -3.41 15.37
C GLY A 107 -28.01 -2.72 15.72
N ASP A 108 -28.21 -1.47 15.30
CA ASP A 108 -29.27 -0.58 15.83
C ASP A 108 -29.12 -0.39 17.35
N THR A 109 -27.97 0.20 17.72
CA THR A 109 -27.52 0.34 19.09
C THR A 109 -26.81 1.68 19.29
N THR A 110 -26.79 2.18 20.53
CA THR A 110 -26.03 3.39 20.87
C THR A 110 -24.54 3.12 21.10
N ASP A 111 -24.15 1.86 21.26
CA ASP A 111 -22.76 1.45 21.57
C ASP A 111 -22.19 0.58 20.44
N THR A 112 -20.94 0.14 20.58
CA THR A 112 -20.20 -0.64 19.59
C THR A 112 -20.90 -1.96 19.32
N VAL A 113 -21.08 -2.36 18.05
CA VAL A 113 -21.80 -3.61 17.73
C VAL A 113 -21.06 -4.83 18.29
N PHE A 114 -19.76 -4.95 17.97
CA PHE A 114 -18.89 -6.01 18.46
C PHE A 114 -17.57 -5.45 18.99
N THR A 115 -17.14 -5.94 20.16
CA THR A 115 -15.78 -5.76 20.66
C THR A 115 -15.15 -7.14 20.82
N VAL A 116 -14.05 -7.37 20.12
CA VAL A 116 -13.26 -8.60 20.22
C VAL A 116 -11.95 -8.26 20.93
N ASN A 117 -11.72 -8.88 22.09
CA ASN A 117 -10.50 -8.72 22.86
C ASN A 117 -9.87 -10.10 23.12
N THR A 118 -8.68 -10.31 22.59
CA THR A 118 -7.94 -11.57 22.67
C THR A 118 -6.58 -11.40 23.37
N SER A 119 -6.50 -10.44 24.29
CA SER A 119 -5.23 -10.03 24.90
C SER A 119 -4.54 -11.15 25.69
N ALA A 120 -5.30 -12.06 26.32
CA ALA A 120 -4.72 -13.21 27.01
C ALA A 120 -4.61 -14.46 26.11
N GLN A 121 -5.11 -14.38 24.87
CA GLN A 121 -5.25 -15.50 23.94
C GLN A 121 -4.83 -15.11 22.51
N ALA A 122 -3.58 -14.67 22.37
CA ALA A 122 -3.04 -14.12 21.12
C ALA A 122 -3.00 -15.12 19.93
N SER A 123 -3.39 -16.38 20.10
CA SER A 123 -3.49 -17.37 19.02
C SER A 123 -4.93 -17.76 18.69
N SER A 124 -5.92 -17.06 19.27
CA SER A 124 -7.33 -17.27 18.98
C SER A 124 -7.74 -16.67 17.63
N GLU A 125 -8.76 -17.25 17.02
CA GLU A 125 -9.33 -16.81 15.74
C GLU A 125 -10.84 -16.55 15.93
N VAL A 126 -11.32 -15.40 15.48
CA VAL A 126 -12.75 -15.07 15.46
C VAL A 126 -13.16 -14.74 14.03
N THR A 127 -13.98 -15.61 13.43
CA THR A 127 -14.49 -15.43 12.07
C THR A 127 -15.94 -14.97 12.09
N PHE A 128 -16.21 -13.80 11.50
CA PHE A 128 -17.56 -13.35 11.19
C PHE A 128 -17.88 -13.62 9.73
N LYS A 129 -19.03 -14.25 9.47
CA LYS A 129 -19.42 -14.67 8.13
C LYS A 129 -20.85 -14.29 7.77
N ASN A 130 -21.02 -13.62 6.63
CA ASN A 130 -22.35 -13.27 6.08
C ASN A 130 -23.21 -12.41 7.04
N LEU A 131 -22.61 -11.36 7.60
CA LEU A 131 -23.23 -10.45 8.57
C LEU A 131 -23.19 -8.99 8.11
N ASN A 132 -24.10 -8.17 8.63
CA ASN A 132 -24.09 -6.72 8.45
C ASN A 132 -24.08 -6.02 9.82
N PHE A 133 -23.00 -5.32 10.15
CA PHE A 133 -22.82 -4.52 11.36
C PHE A 133 -23.18 -3.08 11.06
N GLY A 134 -24.27 -2.56 11.61
CA GLY A 134 -24.70 -1.22 11.24
C GLY A 134 -25.58 -0.48 12.24
N LEU A 135 -25.77 0.81 11.98
CA LEU A 135 -26.59 1.70 12.80
C LEU A 135 -26.13 1.76 14.27
N SER A 136 -24.81 1.70 14.50
CA SER A 136 -24.22 1.97 15.81
C SER A 136 -23.96 3.46 16.02
N GLY A 137 -24.29 3.97 17.22
CA GLY A 137 -23.85 5.28 17.72
C GLY A 137 -22.37 5.33 18.16
N ALA A 138 -21.62 4.25 17.91
CA ALA A 138 -20.19 4.12 18.16
C ALA A 138 -19.52 3.32 17.01
N TYR A 139 -18.65 2.36 17.31
CA TYR A 139 -17.96 1.55 16.30
C TYR A 139 -18.81 0.39 15.80
N GLY A 140 -18.71 0.08 14.50
CA GLY A 140 -19.22 -1.18 13.97
C GLY A 140 -18.44 -2.39 14.50
N LEU A 141 -17.13 -2.24 14.72
CA LEU A 141 -16.27 -3.30 15.29
C LEU A 141 -15.05 -2.71 15.98
N ILE A 142 -14.69 -3.25 17.14
CA ILE A 142 -13.40 -3.03 17.80
C ILE A 142 -12.63 -4.37 17.87
N VAL A 143 -11.35 -4.34 17.50
CA VAL A 143 -10.43 -5.48 17.57
C VAL A 143 -9.22 -5.12 18.43
N GLU A 144 -9.01 -5.91 19.49
CA GLU A 144 -7.97 -5.75 20.50
C GLU A 144 -7.29 -7.09 20.82
N GLY A 145 -6.01 -7.06 21.17
CA GLY A 145 -5.23 -8.26 21.51
C GLY A 145 -4.75 -9.07 20.31
N GLY A 146 -3.85 -10.03 20.51
CA GLY A 146 -3.05 -10.64 19.43
C GLY A 146 -3.75 -11.65 18.52
N GLY A 147 -5.01 -12.02 18.78
CA GLY A 147 -5.76 -12.99 17.98
C GLY A 147 -6.29 -12.41 16.66
N GLU A 148 -6.49 -13.29 15.67
CA GLU A 148 -6.97 -12.90 14.33
C GLU A 148 -8.50 -12.74 14.31
N VAL A 149 -8.97 -11.61 13.80
CA VAL A 149 -10.39 -11.39 13.46
C VAL A 149 -10.57 -11.41 11.95
N ILE A 150 -11.39 -12.32 11.45
CA ILE A 150 -11.64 -12.51 10.01
C ILE A 150 -13.05 -12.03 9.68
N LEU A 151 -13.15 -11.15 8.68
CA LEU A 151 -14.42 -10.70 8.11
C LEU A 151 -14.61 -11.33 6.71
N ASP A 152 -15.48 -12.32 6.60
CA ASP A 152 -15.83 -13.02 5.36
C ASP A 152 -17.27 -12.71 4.93
N ASN A 153 -17.44 -12.01 3.82
CA ASN A 153 -18.75 -11.55 3.34
C ASN A 153 -19.49 -10.68 4.37
N VAL A 154 -18.77 -9.83 5.11
CA VAL A 154 -19.31 -8.95 6.15
C VAL A 154 -19.37 -7.51 5.67
N TRP A 155 -20.46 -6.80 5.98
CA TRP A 155 -20.59 -5.37 5.78
C TRP A 155 -20.52 -4.64 7.12
N VAL A 156 -19.69 -3.61 7.23
CA VAL A 156 -19.69 -2.65 8.34
C VAL A 156 -20.19 -1.33 7.79
N ASP A 157 -21.43 -0.97 8.10
CA ASP A 157 -22.22 -0.01 7.31
C ASP A 157 -23.06 0.96 8.15
N ASN A 158 -23.01 2.26 7.85
CA ASN A 158 -23.78 3.33 8.51
C ASN A 158 -23.62 3.37 10.05
N ASN A 159 -22.38 3.26 10.54
CA ASN A 159 -22.06 3.49 11.94
C ASN A 159 -21.45 4.88 12.12
N ASP A 160 -21.52 5.43 13.34
CA ASP A 160 -20.82 6.66 13.69
C ASP A 160 -19.29 6.50 13.52
N PHE A 161 -18.76 5.29 13.71
CA PHE A 161 -17.39 4.92 13.40
C PHE A 161 -17.36 3.51 12.78
N GLY A 162 -16.50 3.26 11.80
CA GLY A 162 -16.41 1.94 11.14
C GLY A 162 -15.74 0.89 12.03
N VAL A 163 -14.45 0.64 11.82
CA VAL A 163 -13.67 -0.37 12.54
C VAL A 163 -12.49 0.25 13.25
N TYR A 164 -12.20 -0.18 14.48
CA TYR A 164 -11.00 0.21 15.20
C TYR A 164 -10.15 -1.01 15.56
N VAL A 165 -8.93 -1.03 15.06
CA VAL A 165 -7.91 -2.04 15.39
C VAL A 165 -6.84 -1.39 16.26
N LYS A 166 -6.63 -1.93 17.46
CA LYS A 166 -5.65 -1.37 18.40
C LYS A 166 -5.09 -2.40 19.37
N ASP A 167 -4.11 -1.98 20.16
CA ASP A 167 -3.58 -2.73 21.30
C ASP A 167 -3.20 -4.19 20.95
N GLY A 168 -2.54 -4.38 19.80
CA GLY A 168 -2.12 -5.68 19.29
C GLY A 168 -3.12 -6.41 18.40
N GLY A 169 -4.27 -5.79 18.10
CA GLY A 169 -5.33 -6.33 17.27
C GLY A 169 -4.88 -6.74 15.86
N TYR A 170 -5.31 -7.91 15.38
CA TYR A 170 -5.14 -8.32 13.99
C TYR A 170 -6.48 -8.48 13.26
N LEU A 171 -6.67 -7.76 12.16
CA LEU A 171 -7.87 -7.81 11.33
C LEU A 171 -7.57 -8.26 9.91
N ASN A 172 -8.33 -9.25 9.44
CA ASN A 172 -8.28 -9.77 8.07
C ASN A 172 -9.61 -9.52 7.34
N LEU A 173 -9.66 -8.50 6.48
CA LEU A 173 -10.84 -8.15 5.68
C LEU A 173 -10.77 -8.83 4.30
N LYS A 174 -11.57 -9.87 4.10
CA LYS A 174 -11.62 -10.60 2.82
C LYS A 174 -12.24 -9.79 1.68
N ALA A 175 -11.95 -10.18 0.44
CA ALA A 175 -12.35 -9.48 -0.78
C ALA A 175 -13.87 -9.24 -0.96
N ASN A 176 -14.69 -10.10 -0.37
CA ASN A 176 -16.15 -10.02 -0.40
C ASN A 176 -16.75 -9.17 0.75
N SER A 177 -15.92 -8.68 1.66
CA SER A 177 -16.30 -7.83 2.78
C SER A 177 -16.12 -6.34 2.48
N ARG A 178 -16.87 -5.50 3.19
CA ARG A 178 -16.93 -4.06 2.94
C ARG A 178 -17.02 -3.24 4.22
N VAL A 179 -16.35 -2.10 4.26
CA VAL A 179 -16.54 -1.07 5.29
C VAL A 179 -16.97 0.22 4.58
N GLN A 180 -18.21 0.65 4.81
CA GLN A 180 -18.81 1.71 4.00
C GLN A 180 -19.76 2.65 4.75
N TYR A 181 -19.89 3.88 4.26
CA TYR A 181 -20.85 4.87 4.76
C TYR A 181 -20.75 5.17 6.27
N ASN A 182 -19.58 4.93 6.86
CA ASN A 182 -19.35 5.20 8.27
C ASN A 182 -18.77 6.61 8.47
N GLY A 183 -19.13 7.20 9.60
CA GLY A 183 -18.55 8.44 10.07
C GLY A 183 -18.99 9.72 9.37
N SER A 184 -18.52 10.82 9.93
CA SER A 184 -18.81 12.18 9.50
C SER A 184 -17.62 13.08 9.80
N ILE A 185 -17.31 14.02 8.91
CA ILE A 185 -16.24 15.01 9.11
C ILE A 185 -16.46 15.82 10.40
N ALA A 186 -17.72 16.06 10.80
CA ALA A 186 -18.04 16.91 11.93
C ALA A 186 -17.78 16.25 13.30
N SER A 187 -17.88 14.93 13.39
CA SER A 187 -17.86 14.18 14.66
C SER A 187 -16.72 13.16 14.76
N VAL A 188 -16.20 12.68 13.63
CA VAL A 188 -15.16 11.64 13.61
C VAL A 188 -13.81 12.28 13.35
N PRO A 189 -12.87 12.26 14.32
CA PRO A 189 -11.57 12.90 14.14
C PRO A 189 -10.64 12.11 13.20
N ALA A 190 -10.71 10.78 13.22
CA ALA A 190 -9.76 9.92 12.52
C ALA A 190 -10.40 8.60 12.07
N GLY A 191 -10.17 8.20 10.81
CA GLY A 191 -10.48 6.87 10.31
C GLY A 191 -11.97 6.55 10.28
N GLY A 192 -12.72 7.19 9.39
CA GLY A 192 -14.17 6.95 9.28
C GLY A 192 -14.49 5.49 8.96
N GLY A 193 -13.71 4.90 8.05
CA GLY A 193 -13.80 3.49 7.68
C GLY A 193 -13.04 2.59 8.65
N ILE A 194 -11.71 2.54 8.54
CA ILE A 194 -10.86 1.80 9.47
C ILE A 194 -9.86 2.76 10.11
N ARG A 195 -9.83 2.74 11.43
CA ARG A 195 -8.77 3.33 12.24
C ARG A 195 -7.88 2.21 12.76
N CYS A 196 -6.57 2.33 12.59
CA CYS A 196 -5.60 1.42 13.16
C CYS A 196 -4.52 2.17 13.93
N SER A 197 -4.24 1.74 15.16
CA SER A 197 -3.18 2.36 15.98
C SER A 197 -2.56 1.41 16.99
N GLY A 198 -1.34 1.70 17.42
CA GLY A 198 -0.65 0.95 18.47
C GLY A 198 0.31 -0.07 17.88
N THR A 199 1.37 -0.36 18.62
CA THR A 199 2.39 -1.33 18.22
C THR A 199 1.80 -2.74 18.15
N ASN A 200 2.24 -3.53 17.16
CA ASN A 200 1.74 -4.89 16.89
C ASN A 200 0.26 -4.97 16.49
N SER A 201 -0.39 -3.83 16.21
CA SER A 201 -1.70 -3.84 15.57
C SER A 201 -1.53 -3.94 14.06
N GLU A 202 -2.29 -4.83 13.42
CA GLU A 202 -2.17 -5.11 11.99
C GLU A 202 -3.52 -5.26 11.30
N VAL A 203 -3.60 -4.77 10.06
CA VAL A 203 -4.77 -4.95 9.19
C VAL A 203 -4.35 -5.45 7.81
N THR A 204 -4.83 -6.63 7.43
CA THR A 204 -4.74 -7.11 6.04
C THR A 204 -6.08 -6.91 5.34
N LEU A 205 -6.05 -6.29 4.16
CA LEU A 205 -7.25 -5.86 3.45
C LEU A 205 -7.18 -6.28 1.99
N SER A 206 -8.12 -7.13 1.57
CA SER A 206 -8.41 -7.39 0.15
C SER A 206 -9.81 -6.91 -0.27
N GLY A 207 -10.61 -6.43 0.69
CA GLY A 207 -11.98 -5.96 0.50
C GLY A 207 -12.11 -4.55 -0.07
N LEU A 208 -13.33 -4.01 0.04
CA LEU A 208 -13.69 -2.66 -0.42
C LEU A 208 -13.96 -1.74 0.78
N ILE A 209 -13.19 -0.66 0.89
CA ILE A 209 -13.48 0.43 1.83
C ILE A 209 -14.02 1.59 1.02
N ARG A 210 -15.22 2.07 1.33
CA ARG A 210 -15.76 3.16 0.54
C ARG A 210 -16.64 4.15 1.26
N ARG A 211 -16.58 5.40 0.81
CA ARG A 211 -17.53 6.45 1.18
C ARG A 211 -17.64 6.60 2.70
N ASN A 212 -16.50 6.52 3.38
CA ASN A 212 -16.42 6.80 4.81
C ASN A 212 -15.84 8.20 5.02
N ARG A 213 -16.14 8.81 6.17
CA ARG A 213 -15.81 10.23 6.41
C ARG A 213 -15.24 10.47 7.79
N ALA A 214 -14.20 11.30 7.86
CA ALA A 214 -13.55 11.73 9.09
C ALA A 214 -12.80 13.04 8.87
N THR A 215 -12.37 13.71 9.93
CA THR A 215 -11.49 14.89 9.79
C THR A 215 -10.16 14.50 9.14
N SER A 216 -9.57 13.37 9.52
CA SER A 216 -8.35 12.82 8.92
C SER A 216 -8.55 11.36 8.54
N GLY A 217 -8.15 10.97 7.32
CA GLY A 217 -8.29 9.59 6.86
C GLY A 217 -9.75 9.20 6.71
N GLY A 218 -10.41 9.67 5.64
CA GLY A 218 -11.83 9.44 5.43
C GLY A 218 -12.15 7.94 5.43
N ASN A 219 -11.42 7.18 4.62
CA ASN A 219 -11.53 5.72 4.58
C ASN A 219 -10.58 5.04 5.57
N LEU A 220 -9.29 5.37 5.55
CA LEU A 220 -8.26 4.70 6.35
C LEU A 220 -7.43 5.71 7.16
N TYR A 221 -7.16 5.36 8.42
CA TYR A 221 -6.24 6.10 9.29
C TYR A 221 -5.30 5.12 9.99
N ILE A 222 -4.00 5.29 9.78
CA ILE A 222 -2.95 4.38 10.27
C ILE A 222 -1.96 5.20 11.10
N SER A 223 -1.76 4.84 12.36
CA SER A 223 -0.87 5.60 13.24
C SER A 223 -0.16 4.76 14.29
N SER A 224 0.76 5.40 15.02
CA SER A 224 1.29 4.90 16.30
C SER A 224 1.90 3.50 16.21
N GLY A 225 2.59 3.18 15.12
CA GLY A 225 3.23 1.88 14.91
C GLY A 225 2.31 0.77 14.39
N CYS A 226 1.07 1.06 14.01
CA CYS A 226 0.23 0.08 13.31
C CYS A 226 0.75 -0.17 11.88
N PHE A 227 0.66 -1.43 11.45
CA PHE A 227 0.92 -1.85 10.08
C PHE A 227 -0.39 -2.15 9.33
N MET A 228 -0.50 -1.72 8.08
CA MET A 228 -1.64 -2.05 7.22
C MET A 228 -1.17 -2.52 5.85
N GLU A 229 -1.71 -3.67 5.43
CA GLU A 229 -1.42 -4.31 4.16
C GLU A 229 -2.66 -4.28 3.24
N LEU A 230 -2.53 -3.66 2.06
CA LEU A 230 -3.55 -3.70 1.00
C LEU A 230 -3.12 -4.70 -0.07
N THR A 231 -3.94 -5.72 -0.33
CA THR A 231 -3.57 -6.85 -1.20
C THR A 231 -4.69 -7.21 -2.17
N ASN A 232 -4.37 -8.02 -3.20
CA ASN A 232 -5.36 -8.72 -4.03
C ASN A 232 -6.48 -7.82 -4.60
N GLY A 233 -6.14 -6.71 -5.25
CA GLY A 233 -7.17 -5.87 -5.88
C GLY A 233 -7.93 -4.95 -4.91
N ALA A 234 -7.43 -4.73 -3.69
CA ALA A 234 -8.06 -3.87 -2.69
C ALA A 234 -8.45 -2.50 -3.26
N VAL A 235 -9.64 -2.03 -2.91
CA VAL A 235 -10.18 -0.75 -3.39
C VAL A 235 -10.55 0.17 -2.24
N ILE A 236 -10.02 1.39 -2.27
CA ILE A 236 -10.35 2.50 -1.40
C ILE A 236 -11.07 3.56 -2.25
N GLU A 237 -12.39 3.71 -2.08
CA GLU A 237 -13.22 4.58 -2.93
C GLU A 237 -13.90 5.68 -2.11
N GLY A 238 -13.64 6.96 -2.40
CA GLY A 238 -14.36 8.09 -1.76
C GLY A 238 -15.74 8.39 -2.36
N TYR A 239 -16.34 9.51 -1.96
CA TYR A 239 -17.61 9.99 -2.52
C TYR A 239 -17.50 10.67 -3.90
N GLY A 240 -16.28 10.97 -4.35
CA GLY A 240 -16.00 11.76 -5.54
C GLY A 240 -15.98 13.26 -5.24
N SER A 241 -15.94 14.07 -6.30
CA SER A 241 -15.73 15.52 -6.21
C SER A 241 -16.85 16.31 -5.53
N SER A 242 -18.05 15.75 -5.39
CA SER A 242 -19.23 16.46 -4.85
C SER A 242 -19.29 16.50 -3.33
N THR A 243 -18.67 15.53 -2.64
CA THR A 243 -18.74 15.41 -1.19
C THR A 243 -17.33 15.19 -0.65
N LYS A 244 -16.97 15.96 0.36
CA LYS A 244 -15.67 15.83 1.02
C LYS A 244 -15.66 14.59 1.93
N ASP A 245 -14.66 13.74 1.76
CA ASP A 245 -14.38 12.56 2.60
C ASP A 245 -13.62 12.96 3.88
N ALA A 246 -12.62 13.83 3.74
CA ALA A 246 -11.82 14.33 4.87
C ALA A 246 -11.24 15.74 4.67
N ASN A 247 -10.71 16.34 5.74
CA ASN A 247 -9.87 17.54 5.58
C ASN A 247 -8.46 17.13 5.12
N TYR A 248 -7.92 16.05 5.70
CA TYR A 248 -6.60 15.51 5.39
C TYR A 248 -6.70 14.04 5.02
N GLY A 249 -6.27 13.64 3.82
CA GLY A 249 -6.28 12.24 3.40
C GLY A 249 -7.70 11.73 3.17
N GLY A 250 -8.29 12.03 2.02
CA GLY A 250 -9.66 11.60 1.70
C GLY A 250 -9.79 10.08 1.66
N GLY A 251 -8.84 9.43 1.00
CA GLY A 251 -8.66 7.99 1.05
C GLY A 251 -7.97 7.59 2.36
N ILE A 252 -6.69 7.92 2.45
CA ILE A 252 -5.77 7.35 3.45
C ILE A 252 -5.02 8.46 4.19
N TYR A 253 -4.85 8.29 5.49
CA TYR A 253 -3.97 9.09 6.32
C TYR A 253 -3.00 8.20 7.10
N VAL A 254 -1.70 8.49 7.01
CA VAL A 254 -0.65 7.75 7.73
C VAL A 254 0.21 8.70 8.55
N SER A 255 0.40 8.41 9.84
CA SER A 255 1.17 9.29 10.75
C SER A 255 1.87 8.56 11.88
N ALA A 256 2.66 9.27 12.68
CA ALA A 256 3.19 8.81 13.96
C ALA A 256 3.78 7.38 13.94
N GLY A 257 4.56 7.05 12.91
CA GLY A 257 5.20 5.74 12.75
C GLY A 257 4.27 4.62 12.29
N GLY A 258 3.03 4.92 11.90
CA GLY A 258 2.19 3.98 11.17
C GLY A 258 2.76 3.68 9.78
N GLU A 259 2.51 2.47 9.29
CA GLU A 259 3.07 1.96 8.04
C GLU A 259 1.98 1.36 7.15
N LEU A 260 1.98 1.78 5.88
CA LEU A 260 1.13 1.24 4.84
C LEU A 260 1.98 0.52 3.80
N TYR A 261 1.62 -0.72 3.50
CA TYR A 261 2.12 -1.46 2.34
C TYR A 261 0.95 -1.81 1.44
N ALA A 262 1.02 -1.41 0.17
CA ALA A 262 0.06 -1.81 -0.84
C ALA A 262 0.78 -2.62 -1.91
N SER A 263 0.30 -3.84 -2.17
CA SER A 263 0.77 -4.66 -3.29
C SER A 263 -0.42 -5.34 -3.96
N GLY A 264 -0.79 -4.85 -5.14
CA GLY A 264 -1.97 -5.34 -5.86
C GLY A 264 -1.72 -6.53 -6.77
N GLY A 265 -0.46 -6.94 -6.94
CA GLY A 265 -0.05 -7.82 -8.03
C GLY A 265 -0.65 -7.36 -9.38
N GLN A 266 -1.19 -8.31 -10.15
CA GLN A 266 -1.87 -8.04 -11.43
C GLN A 266 -3.22 -7.32 -11.32
N GLN A 267 -3.85 -7.30 -10.14
CA GLN A 267 -5.17 -6.66 -9.96
C GLN A 267 -5.06 -5.18 -9.55
N HIS A 268 -3.86 -4.78 -9.13
CA HIS A 268 -3.51 -3.46 -8.60
C HIS A 268 -4.29 -3.08 -7.33
N VAL A 269 -3.69 -2.27 -6.45
CA VAL A 269 -4.48 -1.62 -5.38
C VAL A 269 -4.99 -0.29 -5.92
N THR A 270 -6.26 0.02 -5.74
CA THR A 270 -6.85 1.26 -6.25
C THR A 270 -7.25 2.19 -5.11
N ILE A 271 -6.78 3.44 -5.16
CA ILE A 271 -7.22 4.54 -4.31
C ILE A 271 -7.89 5.56 -5.23
N SER A 272 -9.22 5.65 -5.15
CA SER A 272 -9.98 6.44 -6.11
C SER A 272 -11.11 7.26 -5.54
N LYS A 273 -11.52 8.27 -6.32
CA LYS A 273 -12.68 9.12 -6.05
C LYS A 273 -12.67 9.75 -4.66
N SER A 274 -11.50 9.92 -4.06
CA SER A 274 -11.38 10.50 -2.74
C SER A 274 -11.23 12.02 -2.85
N ASN A 275 -11.87 12.74 -1.94
CA ASN A 275 -11.95 14.19 -1.95
C ASN A 275 -11.58 14.76 -0.59
N ALA A 276 -10.50 15.53 -0.55
CA ALA A 276 -10.04 16.19 0.67
C ALA A 276 -9.58 17.62 0.42
N ASP A 277 -9.25 18.35 1.49
CA ASP A 277 -8.58 19.65 1.31
C ASP A 277 -7.10 19.45 0.97
N TYR A 278 -6.45 18.54 1.68
CA TYR A 278 -5.06 18.14 1.45
C TYR A 278 -4.94 16.62 1.32
N GLY A 279 -4.28 16.14 0.27
CA GLY A 279 -4.11 14.70 0.06
C GLY A 279 -5.42 14.04 -0.33
N GLY A 280 -5.85 14.22 -1.58
CA GLY A 280 -7.12 13.66 -2.05
C GLY A 280 -7.16 12.14 -1.86
N ALA A 281 -6.19 11.42 -2.43
CA ALA A 281 -5.99 10.00 -2.16
C ALA A 281 -5.30 9.76 -0.82
N MET A 282 -4.17 10.44 -0.56
CA MET A 282 -3.31 10.12 0.58
C MET A 282 -2.69 11.34 1.24
N TYR A 283 -2.62 11.32 2.57
CA TYR A 283 -1.86 12.26 3.38
C TYR A 283 -0.88 11.51 4.29
N LEU A 284 0.40 11.85 4.20
CA LEU A 284 1.48 11.34 5.06
C LEU A 284 1.96 12.43 5.99
N SER A 285 2.05 12.13 7.28
CA SER A 285 2.44 13.09 8.30
C SER A 285 3.48 12.53 9.27
N GLU A 286 4.28 13.43 9.86
CA GLU A 286 5.27 13.07 10.88
C GLU A 286 6.23 11.96 10.37
N SER A 287 6.29 10.82 11.05
CA SER A 287 7.10 9.65 10.68
C SER A 287 6.29 8.54 10.01
N GLY A 288 5.02 8.75 9.67
CA GLY A 288 4.19 7.75 8.99
C GLY A 288 4.67 7.49 7.56
N ARG A 289 4.65 6.24 7.09
CA ARG A 289 5.21 5.82 5.79
C ARG A 289 4.24 5.04 4.93
N ALA A 290 4.39 5.14 3.61
CA ALA A 290 3.64 4.35 2.65
C ALA A 290 4.55 3.79 1.55
N THR A 291 4.35 2.52 1.22
CA THR A 291 4.96 1.85 0.06
C THR A 291 3.85 1.34 -0.85
N LEU A 292 3.85 1.78 -2.11
CA LEU A 292 2.80 1.54 -3.08
C LEU A 292 3.36 0.78 -4.29
N ILE A 293 3.19 -0.53 -4.29
CA ILE A 293 3.64 -1.43 -5.35
C ILE A 293 2.43 -1.87 -6.18
N ASN A 294 2.51 -1.68 -7.50
CA ASN A 294 1.40 -1.95 -8.42
C ASN A 294 0.09 -1.27 -7.96
N ALA A 295 0.14 0.05 -7.77
CA ALA A 295 -0.96 0.82 -7.18
C ALA A 295 -1.46 1.95 -8.11
N HIS A 296 -2.76 2.17 -8.11
CA HIS A 296 -3.44 3.18 -8.91
C HIS A 296 -4.03 4.26 -8.01
N ILE A 297 -3.62 5.51 -8.25
CA ILE A 297 -4.19 6.69 -7.64
C ILE A 297 -4.98 7.43 -8.70
N GLU A 298 -6.31 7.31 -8.68
CA GLU A 298 -7.14 7.80 -9.77
C GLU A 298 -8.42 8.54 -9.38
N TYR A 299 -8.81 9.53 -10.17
CA TYR A 299 -10.07 10.29 -9.96
C TYR A 299 -10.19 10.98 -8.59
N ASN A 300 -9.08 11.24 -7.91
CA ASN A 300 -9.08 11.93 -6.61
C ASN A 300 -9.07 13.45 -6.79
N ASN A 301 -9.54 14.17 -5.78
CA ASN A 301 -9.63 15.62 -5.76
C ASN A 301 -9.03 16.21 -4.48
N ALA A 302 -8.25 17.28 -4.62
CA ALA A 302 -7.87 18.13 -3.50
C ALA A 302 -8.39 19.56 -3.66
N ASN A 303 -9.06 20.07 -2.63
CA ASN A 303 -9.57 21.43 -2.61
C ASN A 303 -8.49 22.49 -2.36
N VAL A 304 -7.28 22.07 -1.94
CA VAL A 304 -6.13 22.95 -1.73
C VAL A 304 -4.88 22.41 -2.43
N ALA A 305 -4.33 21.27 -1.99
CA ALA A 305 -3.05 20.76 -2.50
C ALA A 305 -2.92 19.23 -2.38
N GLY A 306 -2.10 18.64 -3.24
CA GLY A 306 -1.85 17.20 -3.25
C GLY A 306 -3.11 16.41 -3.63
N ALA A 307 -3.62 16.57 -4.85
CA ALA A 307 -4.80 15.82 -5.30
C ALA A 307 -4.61 14.30 -5.23
N ALA A 308 -3.40 13.83 -5.56
CA ALA A 308 -2.99 12.47 -5.29
C ALA A 308 -2.45 12.37 -3.86
N ILE A 309 -1.30 12.99 -3.61
CA ILE A 309 -0.51 12.77 -2.40
C ILE A 309 -0.14 14.10 -1.75
N TYR A 310 -0.22 14.15 -0.42
CA TYR A 310 0.35 15.20 0.40
C TYR A 310 1.29 14.58 1.45
N ALA A 311 2.60 14.72 1.26
CA ALA A 311 3.64 14.25 2.18
C ALA A 311 4.20 15.41 3.00
N ASN A 312 4.22 15.26 4.32
CA ASN A 312 4.60 16.33 5.24
C ASN A 312 5.35 15.79 6.46
N SER A 313 6.56 16.27 6.66
CA SER A 313 7.37 15.97 7.84
C SER A 313 7.75 17.23 8.60
N SER A 314 8.05 17.09 9.89
CA SER A 314 8.62 18.15 10.71
C SER A 314 10.15 18.19 10.68
N SER A 315 10.79 17.18 10.08
CA SER A 315 12.26 17.03 10.03
C SER A 315 12.73 16.38 8.74
N THR A 316 14.01 16.55 8.40
CA THR A 316 14.65 15.84 7.29
C THR A 316 14.62 14.34 7.54
N LEU A 317 14.08 13.58 6.60
CA LEU A 317 14.06 12.13 6.66
C LEU A 317 15.27 11.54 5.93
N SER A 318 15.91 10.55 6.54
CA SER A 318 17.00 9.78 5.93
C SER A 318 16.52 8.72 4.94
N SER A 319 15.22 8.40 4.94
CA SER A 319 14.60 7.37 4.11
C SER A 319 13.23 7.81 3.62
N PRO A 320 12.75 7.30 2.46
CA PRO A 320 11.51 7.75 1.85
C PRO A 320 10.29 7.60 2.77
N GLN A 321 9.53 8.68 2.95
CA GLN A 321 8.21 8.63 3.56
C GLN A 321 7.19 7.98 2.62
N LEU A 322 7.34 8.20 1.32
CA LEU A 322 6.58 7.56 0.27
C LEU A 322 7.54 6.85 -0.69
N VAL A 323 7.24 5.59 -0.98
CA VAL A 323 7.77 4.84 -2.12
C VAL A 323 6.59 4.46 -3.02
N MET A 324 6.68 4.72 -4.31
CA MET A 324 5.73 4.21 -5.30
C MET A 324 6.48 3.56 -6.45
N ASP A 325 6.15 2.32 -6.77
CA ASP A 325 6.91 1.51 -7.73
C ASP A 325 6.07 0.36 -8.31
N LYS A 326 6.66 -0.46 -9.19
CA LYS A 326 6.13 -1.75 -9.64
C LYS A 326 6.98 -2.91 -9.15
N ASP A 327 6.41 -4.10 -9.16
CA ASP A 327 7.17 -5.35 -9.02
C ASP A 327 7.16 -6.18 -10.33
N SER A 328 7.81 -7.34 -10.30
CA SER A 328 7.89 -8.28 -11.43
C SER A 328 6.59 -9.05 -11.70
N SER A 329 5.61 -9.01 -10.80
CA SER A 329 4.34 -9.73 -10.95
C SER A 329 3.39 -9.07 -11.97
N CYS A 330 3.65 -7.81 -12.32
CA CYS A 330 2.86 -7.06 -13.27
C CYS A 330 3.59 -6.92 -14.63
N GLY A 331 3.08 -7.65 -15.64
CA GLY A 331 3.74 -7.79 -16.95
C GLY A 331 3.46 -6.68 -17.98
N LEU A 332 2.60 -5.70 -17.70
CA LEU A 332 2.31 -4.58 -18.60
C LEU A 332 2.48 -3.23 -17.89
N ILE A 333 3.61 -2.59 -18.20
CA ILE A 333 4.12 -1.36 -17.57
C ILE A 333 3.16 -0.18 -17.58
N ASN A 334 2.37 -0.03 -18.63
CA ASN A 334 1.40 1.06 -18.75
C ASN A 334 0.19 0.93 -17.79
N THR A 335 0.17 -0.11 -16.95
CA THR A 335 -0.93 -0.43 -16.04
C THR A 335 -0.50 -0.82 -14.63
N CYS A 336 0.79 -0.91 -14.27
CA CYS A 336 1.14 -1.44 -12.95
C CYS A 336 0.97 -0.42 -11.84
N SER A 337 1.72 0.68 -11.91
CA SER A 337 1.63 1.81 -11.00
C SER A 337 1.32 3.09 -11.75
N ALA A 338 0.25 3.77 -11.35
CA ALA A 338 -0.29 4.90 -12.09
C ALA A 338 -0.89 5.98 -11.20
N ILE A 339 -0.71 7.24 -11.60
CA ILE A 339 -1.39 8.40 -11.06
C ILE A 339 -2.14 9.08 -12.20
N SER A 340 -3.46 8.91 -12.26
CA SER A 340 -4.22 9.38 -13.42
C SER A 340 -5.60 9.95 -13.13
N HIS A 341 -6.07 10.86 -13.98
CA HIS A 341 -7.43 11.43 -13.89
C HIS A 341 -7.74 12.15 -12.57
N ASN A 342 -6.73 12.49 -11.76
CA ASN A 342 -6.95 13.27 -10.55
C ASN A 342 -7.18 14.74 -10.93
N THR A 343 -7.96 15.45 -10.11
CA THR A 343 -8.23 16.87 -10.29
C THR A 343 -7.47 17.68 -9.23
N HIS A 344 -6.54 18.52 -9.66
CA HIS A 344 -5.73 19.36 -8.77
C HIS A 344 -6.01 20.85 -8.94
N LYS A 345 -5.88 21.60 -7.85
CA LYS A 345 -5.93 23.08 -7.85
C LYS A 345 -4.55 23.73 -7.83
N SER A 346 -3.64 23.16 -7.04
CA SER A 346 -2.25 23.64 -6.93
C SER A 346 -1.26 22.56 -7.32
N SER A 347 -1.37 21.37 -6.74
CA SER A 347 -0.38 20.31 -6.95
C SER A 347 -1.04 18.94 -7.02
N LEU A 348 -0.51 18.08 -7.87
CA LEU A 348 -0.85 16.66 -7.86
C LEU A 348 -0.21 15.96 -6.65
N ILE A 349 1.09 16.21 -6.43
CA ILE A 349 1.89 15.70 -5.33
C ILE A 349 2.52 16.89 -4.61
N TYR A 350 2.25 17.00 -3.31
CA TYR A 350 2.82 18.02 -2.45
C TYR A 350 3.78 17.38 -1.45
N ASN A 351 5.04 17.80 -1.47
CA ASN A 351 6.11 17.33 -0.60
C ASN A 351 6.63 18.49 0.25
N ARG A 352 6.45 18.41 1.57
CA ARG A 352 6.92 19.39 2.54
C ARG A 352 7.85 18.75 3.55
N ASN A 353 9.13 19.17 3.53
CA ASN A 353 10.21 18.63 4.36
C ASN A 353 10.34 17.09 4.34
N SER A 354 9.75 16.41 3.36
CA SER A 354 9.64 14.96 3.33
C SER A 354 10.52 14.38 2.22
N PHE A 355 10.67 13.06 2.21
CA PHE A 355 11.33 12.32 1.15
C PHE A 355 10.29 11.49 0.39
N VAL A 356 10.05 11.83 -0.87
CA VAL A 356 9.19 11.09 -1.80
C VAL A 356 10.05 10.44 -2.87
N ASP A 357 9.90 9.13 -3.06
CA ASP A 357 10.59 8.33 -4.08
C ASP A 357 9.53 7.67 -4.98
N ILE A 358 9.58 7.96 -6.28
CA ILE A 358 8.65 7.41 -7.26
C ILE A 358 9.46 6.83 -8.40
N SER A 359 9.30 5.52 -8.56
CA SER A 359 9.97 4.75 -9.59
C SER A 359 8.94 4.08 -10.51
N ARG A 360 9.30 3.86 -11.78
CA ARG A 360 8.57 3.00 -12.72
C ARG A 360 7.05 3.25 -12.75
N THR A 361 6.64 4.52 -12.74
CA THR A 361 5.24 4.94 -12.55
C THR A 361 4.75 5.84 -13.67
N MET A 362 3.50 5.67 -14.11
CA MET A 362 2.87 6.50 -15.14
C MET A 362 1.98 7.59 -14.55
N ILE A 363 2.25 8.85 -14.88
CA ILE A 363 1.50 10.04 -14.45
C ILE A 363 0.83 10.69 -15.66
N ARG A 364 -0.50 10.54 -15.80
CA ARG A 364 -1.19 11.02 -17.00
C ARG A 364 -2.64 11.46 -16.80
N TYR A 365 -3.12 12.32 -17.69
CA TYR A 365 -4.51 12.77 -17.71
C TYR A 365 -4.98 13.41 -16.40
N ASN A 366 -4.05 13.95 -15.60
CA ASN A 366 -4.43 14.71 -14.42
C ASN A 366 -4.87 16.11 -14.87
N LEU A 367 -6.00 16.56 -14.34
CA LEU A 367 -6.74 17.73 -14.81
C LEU A 367 -6.65 18.87 -13.81
N LEU A 368 -6.67 20.09 -14.34
CA LEU A 368 -6.78 21.28 -13.51
C LEU A 368 -8.26 21.50 -13.14
N SER A 369 -8.50 21.83 -11.87
CA SER A 369 -9.83 22.21 -11.40
C SER A 369 -10.35 23.48 -12.10
N ALA A 370 -11.58 23.43 -12.59
CA ALA A 370 -12.27 24.56 -13.22
C ALA A 370 -12.53 25.76 -12.29
N THR A 371 -12.43 25.59 -10.97
CA THR A 371 -12.53 26.67 -9.97
C THR A 371 -11.20 27.39 -9.73
N ASP A 372 -10.45 27.57 -10.81
CA ASP A 372 -9.08 28.09 -10.85
C ASP A 372 -8.92 29.40 -10.05
N VAL A 373 -7.83 29.49 -9.30
CA VAL A 373 -7.46 30.70 -8.55
C VAL A 373 -6.22 31.28 -9.20
N SER A 374 -6.38 32.44 -9.83
CA SER A 374 -5.28 33.16 -10.48
C SER A 374 -4.09 33.34 -9.53
N GLY A 375 -2.88 33.10 -10.04
CA GLY A 375 -1.63 33.24 -9.27
C GLY A 375 -1.18 32.02 -8.46
N THR A 376 -1.92 30.90 -8.49
CA THR A 376 -1.48 29.64 -7.87
C THR A 376 -0.64 28.84 -8.87
N GLN A 377 0.52 28.32 -8.45
CA GLN A 377 1.32 27.38 -9.26
C GLN A 377 0.55 26.07 -9.42
N LYS A 378 0.49 25.53 -10.65
CA LYS A 378 -0.28 24.34 -11.04
C LYS A 378 0.68 23.25 -11.49
N VAL A 379 1.11 22.44 -10.54
CA VAL A 379 2.29 21.60 -10.70
C VAL A 379 1.98 20.12 -10.54
N ILE A 380 2.81 19.26 -11.13
CA ILE A 380 2.81 17.85 -10.71
C ILE A 380 3.44 17.75 -9.33
N PHE A 381 4.67 18.22 -9.18
CA PHE A 381 5.47 18.10 -7.96
C PHE A 381 5.72 19.46 -7.32
N TYR A 382 5.23 19.64 -6.10
CA TYR A 382 5.54 20.81 -5.28
C TYR A 382 6.45 20.37 -4.13
N VAL A 383 7.72 20.78 -4.15
CA VAL A 383 8.75 20.40 -3.17
C VAL A 383 9.13 21.63 -2.36
N ASN A 384 8.91 21.58 -1.05
CA ASN A 384 9.07 22.72 -0.18
C ASN A 384 9.85 22.40 1.09
N SER A 385 11.02 23.00 1.22
CA SER A 385 11.86 22.93 2.42
C SER A 385 11.67 24.17 3.29
N LEU A 386 11.32 23.97 4.55
CA LEU A 386 11.19 25.01 5.57
C LEU A 386 12.34 24.93 6.59
N SER A 387 12.55 26.02 7.34
CA SER A 387 13.73 26.25 8.18
C SER A 387 14.19 25.03 9.00
N GLY A 388 15.37 24.53 8.67
CA GLY A 388 16.04 23.41 9.36
C GLY A 388 15.79 22.01 8.77
N ALA A 389 15.02 21.89 7.69
CA ALA A 389 14.75 20.62 7.03
C ALA A 389 15.03 20.67 5.51
N VAL A 390 15.23 19.48 4.93
CA VAL A 390 15.43 19.26 3.49
C VAL A 390 14.33 18.32 3.00
N ALA A 391 13.54 18.80 2.05
CA ALA A 391 12.63 17.98 1.26
C ALA A 391 13.41 17.34 0.10
N LYS A 392 13.16 16.05 -0.14
CA LYS A 392 13.77 15.26 -1.20
C LYS A 392 12.70 14.68 -2.12
N LEU A 393 12.91 14.80 -3.43
CA LEU A 393 12.10 14.13 -4.43
C LEU A 393 13.05 13.31 -5.32
N ARG A 394 12.82 12.00 -5.42
CA ARG A 394 13.48 11.16 -6.41
C ARG A 394 12.45 10.66 -7.42
N LEU A 395 12.79 10.80 -8.69
CA LEU A 395 12.08 10.21 -9.81
C LEU A 395 13.06 9.34 -10.60
N ASP A 396 12.69 8.09 -10.81
CA ASP A 396 13.45 7.18 -11.66
C ASP A 396 12.48 6.40 -12.55
N ARG A 397 12.72 6.42 -13.86
CA ARG A 397 11.90 5.66 -14.80
C ARG A 397 10.42 6.06 -14.79
N VAL A 398 10.15 7.37 -14.78
CA VAL A 398 8.79 7.93 -14.64
C VAL A 398 8.31 8.52 -15.96
N ALA A 399 7.08 8.19 -16.36
CA ALA A 399 6.44 8.78 -17.53
C ALA A 399 5.40 9.84 -17.10
N VAL A 400 5.54 11.08 -17.59
CA VAL A 400 4.63 12.19 -17.30
C VAL A 400 4.01 12.71 -18.59
N ALA A 401 2.74 12.36 -18.86
CA ALA A 401 2.14 12.69 -20.15
C ALA A 401 0.71 13.21 -20.07
N ARG A 402 0.37 14.20 -20.90
CA ARG A 402 -1.01 14.70 -21.07
C ARG A 402 -1.66 15.17 -19.77
N ASN A 403 -0.89 15.85 -18.93
CA ASN A 403 -1.40 16.50 -17.73
C ASN A 403 -1.67 17.98 -17.99
N GLU A 404 -2.67 18.54 -17.30
CA GLU A 404 -2.97 19.96 -17.34
C GLU A 404 -2.17 20.72 -16.28
N ILE A 405 -0.97 21.18 -16.64
CA ILE A 405 -0.01 21.78 -15.71
C ILE A 405 0.65 23.02 -16.30
N THR A 406 1.02 23.96 -15.42
CA THR A 406 1.90 25.09 -15.77
C THR A 406 3.36 24.75 -15.54
N LEU A 407 3.66 23.78 -14.69
CA LEU A 407 4.99 23.41 -14.20
C LEU A 407 5.06 21.92 -13.92
N MET A 408 6.15 21.24 -14.25
CA MET A 408 6.34 19.88 -13.74
C MET A 408 6.70 19.93 -12.26
N THR A 409 7.78 20.65 -11.93
CA THR A 409 8.32 20.68 -10.57
C THR A 409 8.60 22.10 -10.10
N VAL A 410 8.19 22.39 -8.86
CA VAL A 410 8.60 23.58 -8.09
C VAL A 410 9.39 23.11 -6.88
N ALA A 411 10.62 23.61 -6.71
CA ALA A 411 11.47 23.34 -5.57
C ALA A 411 11.82 24.64 -4.83
N ASN A 412 11.54 24.68 -3.52
CA ASN A 412 11.73 25.84 -2.66
C ASN A 412 12.67 25.55 -1.49
N GLY A 413 13.48 26.54 -1.10
CA GLY A 413 14.46 26.38 -0.01
C GLY A 413 15.52 25.33 -0.36
N PRO A 414 16.20 24.73 0.62
CA PRO A 414 17.27 23.73 0.40
C PRO A 414 16.73 22.35 -0.04
N SER A 415 15.76 22.32 -0.96
CA SER A 415 15.19 21.08 -1.47
C SER A 415 16.15 20.38 -2.43
N GLN A 416 16.14 19.04 -2.42
CA GLN A 416 16.90 18.19 -3.34
C GLN A 416 15.91 17.47 -4.27
N VAL A 417 16.13 17.54 -5.57
CA VAL A 417 15.28 16.89 -6.57
C VAL A 417 16.16 16.15 -7.55
N ASP A 418 16.11 14.82 -7.52
CA ASP A 418 16.89 13.95 -8.38
C ASP A 418 15.93 13.30 -9.39
N ILE A 419 16.13 13.56 -10.68
CA ILE A 419 15.31 13.04 -11.76
C ILE A 419 16.22 12.30 -12.72
N THR A 420 15.94 11.02 -12.91
CA THR A 420 16.62 10.20 -13.90
C THR A 420 15.56 9.51 -14.75
N HIS A 421 15.84 9.26 -16.03
CA HIS A 421 15.00 8.35 -16.81
C HIS A 421 13.54 8.85 -16.92
N LEU A 422 13.34 10.16 -17.01
CA LEU A 422 12.02 10.77 -17.14
C LEU A 422 11.62 10.85 -18.61
N THR A 423 10.42 10.41 -18.93
CA THR A 423 9.79 10.67 -20.24
C THR A 423 8.60 11.60 -20.08
N MET A 424 8.68 12.81 -20.64
CA MET A 424 7.65 13.84 -20.54
C MET A 424 7.09 14.23 -21.91
N ALA A 425 5.77 14.14 -22.08
CA ALA A 425 5.14 14.43 -23.37
C ALA A 425 3.74 15.08 -23.28
N ARG A 426 3.51 16.13 -24.08
CA ARG A 426 2.19 16.76 -24.28
C ARG A 426 1.52 17.22 -22.99
N ASN A 427 2.29 17.72 -22.05
CA ASN A 427 1.73 18.37 -20.87
C ASN A 427 1.48 19.84 -21.24
N SER A 428 0.29 20.35 -20.93
CA SER A 428 -0.11 21.67 -21.42
C SER A 428 -1.05 22.37 -20.46
N TYR A 429 -0.93 23.68 -20.34
CA TYR A 429 -1.93 24.54 -19.72
C TYR A 429 -2.30 25.68 -20.66
N PHE A 430 -3.60 25.87 -20.90
CA PHE A 430 -4.10 26.96 -21.72
C PHE A 430 -4.61 28.10 -20.83
N ASP A 431 -3.84 29.19 -20.72
CA ASP A 431 -4.31 30.40 -20.05
C ASP A 431 -5.28 31.17 -20.95
N THR A 432 -6.57 31.00 -20.71
CA THR A 432 -7.65 31.72 -21.41
C THR A 432 -7.55 33.25 -21.29
N GLY A 433 -6.88 33.78 -20.28
CA GLY A 433 -6.77 35.22 -20.02
C GLY A 433 -5.65 35.91 -20.80
N SER A 434 -4.50 35.25 -20.97
CA SER A 434 -3.35 35.78 -21.71
C SER A 434 -3.24 35.24 -23.14
N GLY A 435 -3.90 34.12 -23.44
CA GLY A 435 -3.73 33.41 -24.72
C GLY A 435 -2.33 32.83 -24.91
N LEU A 436 -1.52 32.77 -23.85
CA LEU A 436 -0.14 32.30 -23.85
C LEU A 436 -0.07 30.88 -23.29
N LEU A 437 0.80 30.06 -23.88
CA LEU A 437 1.37 28.88 -23.24
C LEU A 437 2.47 29.38 -22.29
N LEU A 438 2.36 29.04 -21.00
CA LEU A 438 3.28 29.45 -19.95
C LEU A 438 4.02 28.21 -19.51
N ASP A 439 5.27 28.06 -19.94
CA ASP A 439 5.93 26.77 -19.88
C ASP A 439 7.28 26.77 -19.18
N PRO A 440 7.32 27.01 -17.85
CA PRO A 440 8.44 26.53 -17.06
C PRO A 440 8.30 25.04 -16.76
N LEU A 441 9.34 24.26 -17.07
CA LEU A 441 9.41 22.83 -16.77
C LEU A 441 9.81 22.60 -15.31
N LEU A 442 10.96 23.16 -14.93
CA LEU A 442 11.53 23.08 -13.58
C LEU A 442 11.68 24.51 -13.03
N PHE A 443 11.20 24.71 -11.80
CA PHE A 443 11.31 25.99 -11.10
C PHE A 443 12.03 25.81 -9.76
N GLY A 444 13.20 26.44 -9.63
CA GLY A 444 14.03 26.40 -8.43
C GLY A 444 14.21 27.79 -7.80
N ASN A 445 13.73 27.94 -6.57
CA ASN A 445 14.03 29.11 -5.74
C ASN A 445 15.39 28.98 -5.02
N GLN A 446 15.84 30.05 -4.38
CA GLN A 446 17.16 30.12 -3.75
C GLN A 446 17.40 28.94 -2.79
N GLY A 447 18.48 28.21 -3.05
CA GLY A 447 18.90 27.04 -2.27
C GLY A 447 18.42 25.69 -2.80
N ALA A 448 17.49 25.65 -3.76
CA ALA A 448 17.05 24.39 -4.36
C ALA A 448 18.14 23.82 -5.26
N ASP A 449 18.28 22.50 -5.22
CA ASP A 449 19.18 21.71 -6.04
C ASP A 449 18.35 20.70 -6.85
N ILE A 450 18.43 20.78 -8.17
CA ILE A 450 17.69 19.91 -9.09
C ILE A 450 18.67 19.29 -10.07
N GLU A 451 18.66 17.96 -10.15
CA GLU A 451 19.43 17.17 -11.09
C GLU A 451 18.47 16.46 -12.06
N LEU A 452 18.73 16.56 -13.36
CA LEU A 452 17.96 15.92 -14.42
C LEU A 452 18.89 15.15 -15.35
N GLN A 453 18.77 13.82 -15.41
CA GLN A 453 19.63 12.99 -16.24
C GLN A 453 18.81 12.04 -17.12
N ASN A 454 19.36 11.68 -18.27
CA ASN A 454 18.85 10.59 -19.13
C ASN A 454 17.35 10.73 -19.43
N SER A 455 16.88 11.95 -19.70
CA SER A 455 15.46 12.25 -19.77
C SER A 455 15.05 12.83 -21.12
N ILE A 456 13.80 12.54 -21.51
CA ILE A 456 13.18 12.98 -22.76
C ILE A 456 12.04 13.93 -22.45
N ILE A 457 12.03 15.10 -23.07
CA ILE A 457 11.00 16.11 -22.95
C ILE A 457 10.56 16.52 -24.36
N ASN A 458 9.30 16.26 -24.71
CA ASN A 458 8.72 16.56 -26.02
C ASN A 458 7.34 17.22 -25.90
N ASP A 459 6.99 18.16 -26.79
CA ASP A 459 5.68 18.84 -26.79
C ASP A 459 5.25 19.32 -25.38
N SER A 460 6.24 19.64 -24.55
CA SER A 460 6.11 20.06 -23.16
C SER A 460 7.17 21.15 -23.03
N ALA A 461 6.75 22.39 -22.87
CA ALA A 461 7.70 23.47 -23.09
C ALA A 461 8.57 23.74 -21.84
N GLY A 462 9.83 24.10 -22.10
CA GLY A 462 10.80 24.51 -21.11
C GLY A 462 11.09 26.00 -21.21
N SER A 463 11.12 26.68 -20.05
CA SER A 463 11.68 28.03 -19.87
C SER A 463 11.70 28.41 -18.39
N HIS A 464 12.85 28.83 -17.86
CA HIS A 464 13.10 28.90 -16.42
C HIS A 464 12.88 30.28 -15.79
N ASN A 465 12.72 30.29 -14.47
CA ASN A 465 12.99 31.44 -13.62
C ASN A 465 13.69 30.95 -12.34
N VAL A 466 14.93 31.39 -12.10
CA VAL A 466 15.84 30.70 -11.17
C VAL A 466 16.51 31.65 -10.18
N SER A 467 16.50 31.22 -8.92
CA SER A 467 17.52 31.56 -7.93
C SER A 467 18.22 30.31 -7.34
N GLY A 468 17.82 29.09 -7.74
CA GLY A 468 18.43 27.80 -7.35
C GLY A 468 19.44 27.23 -8.37
N ILE A 469 19.96 26.03 -8.09
CA ILE A 469 20.91 25.27 -8.93
C ILE A 469 20.13 24.20 -9.72
N ILE A 470 20.38 24.11 -11.02
CA ILE A 470 19.85 23.06 -11.90
C ILE A 470 21.03 22.50 -12.69
N THR A 471 21.19 21.17 -12.68
CA THR A 471 22.23 20.44 -13.42
C THR A 471 21.59 19.30 -14.20
N GLY A 472 22.28 18.81 -15.23
CA GLY A 472 21.79 17.65 -15.95
C GLY A 472 22.73 17.16 -17.05
N ASP A 473 22.54 15.90 -17.43
CA ASP A 473 23.36 15.23 -18.43
C ASP A 473 22.48 14.32 -19.32
N CYS A 474 22.86 14.18 -20.59
CA CYS A 474 22.19 13.31 -21.57
C CYS A 474 20.66 13.46 -21.63
N ASN A 475 20.18 14.69 -21.83
CA ASN A 475 18.74 14.97 -21.94
C ASN A 475 18.36 15.38 -23.37
N LEU A 476 17.24 14.85 -23.87
CA LEU A 476 16.67 15.19 -25.17
C LEU A 476 15.47 16.10 -24.99
N VAL A 477 15.52 17.30 -25.56
CA VAL A 477 14.46 18.30 -25.41
C VAL A 477 14.03 18.80 -26.79
N ASP A 478 12.79 18.51 -27.17
CA ASP A 478 12.10 19.11 -28.31
C ASP A 478 11.16 20.20 -27.82
N ASP A 479 11.73 21.39 -27.62
CA ASP A 479 10.98 22.60 -27.42
C ASP A 479 11.51 23.73 -28.32
N ASN A 480 10.69 24.77 -28.50
CA ASN A 480 11.09 25.92 -29.30
C ASN A 480 12.05 26.87 -28.55
N TRP A 481 12.34 26.62 -27.27
CA TRP A 481 12.92 27.62 -26.33
C TRP A 481 14.24 27.17 -25.64
N GLY A 482 14.64 25.90 -25.77
CA GLY A 482 15.86 25.29 -25.24
C GLY A 482 15.87 25.04 -23.71
N LEU A 483 16.86 24.26 -23.24
CA LEU A 483 17.26 24.18 -21.83
C LEU A 483 18.12 25.41 -21.41
N PRO A 484 18.23 25.78 -20.12
CA PRO A 484 18.86 27.01 -19.64
C PRO A 484 20.40 26.93 -19.67
N ALA A 485 21.11 27.95 -19.18
CA ALA A 485 22.58 27.95 -19.06
C ALA A 485 23.08 27.13 -17.85
N GLY A 486 24.15 26.36 -18.04
CA GLY A 486 24.65 25.29 -17.16
C GLY A 486 25.59 24.37 -17.95
N SER A 487 26.14 23.34 -17.33
CA SER A 487 26.93 22.31 -18.05
C SER A 487 25.97 21.21 -18.46
N TYR A 488 25.69 21.10 -19.75
CA TYR A 488 24.81 20.10 -20.33
C TYR A 488 25.47 19.54 -21.59
N ASP A 489 25.33 18.23 -21.82
CA ASP A 489 25.32 17.68 -23.18
C ASP A 489 23.86 17.60 -23.64
N ILE A 490 23.50 18.44 -24.62
CA ILE A 490 22.15 18.55 -25.18
C ILE A 490 22.22 18.12 -26.64
N GLY A 491 21.55 17.01 -26.97
CA GLY A 491 21.25 16.62 -28.35
C GLY A 491 19.99 17.32 -28.86
N THR A 492 19.93 17.62 -30.15
CA THR A 492 18.69 18.11 -30.78
C THR A 492 17.97 16.93 -31.40
N ALA A 493 17.03 16.32 -30.67
CA ALA A 493 16.29 15.17 -31.19
C ALA A 493 15.24 15.58 -32.25
N GLN A 494 15.22 14.91 -33.40
CA GLN A 494 14.09 15.00 -34.34
C GLN A 494 13.07 13.87 -34.07
N PHE A 495 11.88 14.24 -33.57
CA PHE A 495 10.82 13.28 -33.25
C PHE A 495 9.85 13.10 -34.42
N SER A 496 9.81 11.90 -35.04
CA SER A 496 8.96 11.66 -36.21
C SER A 496 7.51 11.28 -35.82
N ASN A 497 6.58 12.24 -35.83
CA ASN A 497 5.11 12.09 -35.82
C ASN A 497 4.39 11.72 -34.49
N VAL A 498 4.04 12.74 -33.71
CA VAL A 498 3.00 12.70 -32.67
C VAL A 498 1.61 13.03 -33.24
N SER A 499 1.18 12.44 -34.36
CA SER A 499 -0.17 12.72 -34.88
C SER A 499 -1.24 11.89 -34.15
N GLY A 500 -2.07 12.55 -33.32
CA GLY A 500 -3.27 11.98 -32.70
C GLY A 500 -3.27 11.93 -31.17
N ASN A 501 -4.46 12.12 -30.57
CA ASN A 501 -4.66 12.23 -29.12
C ASN A 501 -4.23 10.97 -28.33
N ASN A 502 -4.11 9.81 -28.99
CA ASN A 502 -3.80 8.51 -28.37
C ASN A 502 -2.38 7.97 -28.64
N ALA A 503 -1.48 8.73 -29.27
CA ALA A 503 -0.12 8.27 -29.56
C ALA A 503 0.65 7.82 -28.30
N ASP A 504 1.39 6.72 -28.39
CA ASP A 504 2.25 6.24 -27.32
C ASP A 504 3.37 7.25 -27.03
N VAL A 505 3.77 7.38 -25.76
CA VAL A 505 4.86 8.28 -25.35
C VAL A 505 6.19 7.53 -25.20
N ARG A 506 6.31 6.36 -25.82
CA ARG A 506 7.52 5.52 -25.87
C ARG A 506 8.18 5.50 -27.26
N GLN A 507 9.50 5.35 -27.32
CA GLN A 507 10.30 5.42 -28.54
C GLN A 507 10.62 4.02 -29.13
N ILE A 508 10.91 3.96 -30.43
CA ILE A 508 11.50 2.80 -31.11
C ILE A 508 12.95 3.18 -31.46
N ALA A 509 13.93 2.35 -31.06
CA ALA A 509 15.27 2.50 -31.61
C ALA A 509 15.42 1.82 -32.97
N SER A 510 16.19 2.45 -33.83
CA SER A 510 16.59 1.91 -35.13
C SER A 510 17.94 1.17 -35.12
N SER A 511 18.61 1.05 -33.96
CA SER A 511 19.98 0.51 -33.85
C SER A 511 20.20 -0.36 -32.60
N PRO A 512 21.02 -1.43 -32.66
CA PRO A 512 21.49 -2.15 -31.47
C PRO A 512 22.53 -1.30 -30.72
N GLY A 513 22.10 -0.68 -29.62
CA GLY A 513 22.94 0.11 -28.71
C GLY A 513 22.66 1.60 -28.79
N VAL A 514 21.46 2.02 -28.39
CA VAL A 514 21.15 3.45 -28.26
C VAL A 514 21.86 4.00 -27.05
N ASP A 515 22.94 4.71 -27.31
CA ASP A 515 23.51 5.66 -26.36
C ASP A 515 22.78 6.98 -26.58
N MET A 516 21.83 7.32 -25.69
CA MET A 516 21.00 8.53 -25.80
C MET A 516 21.83 9.82 -25.90
N CYS A 517 23.09 9.80 -25.44
CA CYS A 517 24.00 10.94 -25.52
C CYS A 517 24.65 11.08 -26.92
N HIS A 518 24.50 10.08 -27.79
CA HIS A 518 25.20 9.97 -29.07
C HIS A 518 24.29 9.87 -30.31
N GLU A 519 22.97 9.75 -30.14
CA GLU A 519 21.99 9.66 -31.23
C GLU A 519 21.04 10.86 -31.22
N ASP A 520 20.86 11.51 -32.38
CA ASP A 520 20.04 12.74 -32.54
C ASP A 520 18.66 12.47 -33.22
N ASP A 521 18.35 11.24 -33.64
CA ASP A 521 17.12 10.92 -34.39
C ASP A 521 16.35 9.73 -33.78
N PHE A 522 15.09 9.93 -33.36
CA PHE A 522 14.26 8.89 -32.73
C PHE A 522 12.87 8.75 -33.36
N ALA A 523 12.40 7.51 -33.55
CA ALA A 523 11.08 7.22 -34.10
C ALA A 523 10.05 6.88 -32.99
N TRP A 524 8.80 7.35 -33.12
CA TRP A 524 7.71 7.00 -32.20
C TRP A 524 7.09 5.62 -32.49
N SER A 525 6.61 4.95 -31.44
CA SER A 525 5.85 3.70 -31.59
C SER A 525 4.34 3.89 -31.59
N ASN A 526 3.64 3.06 -32.38
CA ASN A 526 2.22 2.79 -32.22
C ASN A 526 1.93 1.41 -31.59
N ASN A 527 2.95 0.56 -31.49
CA ASN A 527 2.86 -0.76 -30.88
C ASN A 527 2.98 -0.61 -29.36
N LEU A 528 2.10 -1.27 -28.61
CA LEU A 528 2.12 -1.27 -27.15
C LEU A 528 2.78 -2.55 -26.63
N ASP A 529 4.11 -2.57 -26.45
CA ASP A 529 4.77 -3.70 -25.80
C ASP A 529 6.16 -3.32 -25.29
N ILE A 530 6.32 -3.18 -23.96
CA ILE A 530 7.66 -2.98 -23.37
C ILE A 530 8.33 -4.32 -23.03
N GLU A 531 7.62 -5.45 -22.94
CA GLU A 531 8.17 -6.64 -22.26
C GLU A 531 7.79 -7.98 -22.90
N LEU A 532 8.06 -8.17 -24.18
CA LEU A 532 8.18 -9.52 -24.74
C LEU A 532 9.63 -10.00 -24.70
N GLN A 533 10.20 -10.05 -23.49
CA GLN A 533 11.50 -10.67 -23.22
C GLN A 533 11.34 -12.00 -22.49
N ALA A 534 12.11 -13.01 -22.89
CA ALA A 534 12.01 -14.38 -22.36
C ALA A 534 12.77 -14.58 -21.02
N ALA A 535 13.49 -13.59 -20.51
CA ALA A 535 14.31 -13.68 -19.30
C ALA A 535 14.62 -12.29 -18.71
N PRO A 536 14.88 -12.18 -17.38
CA PRO A 536 15.40 -10.95 -16.76
C PRO A 536 16.80 -10.62 -17.28
N VAL A 537 17.03 -9.35 -17.58
CA VAL A 537 18.28 -8.85 -18.17
C VAL A 537 19.39 -8.78 -17.12
N ASN A 538 20.57 -9.29 -17.45
CA ASN A 538 21.83 -8.91 -16.81
C ASN A 538 22.85 -8.54 -17.89
N GLU A 539 23.96 -7.90 -17.49
CA GLU A 539 24.97 -7.37 -18.41
C GLU A 539 25.61 -8.41 -19.33
N ASN A 540 25.46 -9.70 -19.04
CA ASN A 540 26.00 -10.77 -19.86
C ASN A 540 25.07 -11.21 -21.00
N THR A 541 23.78 -10.90 -20.92
CA THR A 541 22.77 -11.34 -21.90
C THR A 541 22.17 -10.21 -22.73
N ASN A 542 22.20 -8.97 -22.24
CA ASN A 542 21.79 -7.78 -22.98
C ASN A 542 22.56 -6.53 -22.50
N PRO A 543 23.89 -6.48 -22.70
CA PRO A 543 24.67 -5.28 -22.43
C PRO A 543 24.13 -4.17 -23.34
N GLN A 544 23.62 -3.08 -22.77
CA GLN A 544 23.12 -1.88 -23.48
C GLN A 544 21.63 -1.91 -23.93
N GLY A 545 20.76 -2.70 -23.28
CA GLY A 545 19.32 -2.50 -23.41
C GLY A 545 18.74 -2.75 -24.80
N MET A 546 19.30 -3.66 -25.61
CA MET A 546 18.72 -4.01 -26.90
C MET A 546 17.26 -4.47 -26.73
N PRO A 547 16.37 -4.15 -27.69
CA PRO A 547 15.04 -4.74 -27.69
C PRO A 547 15.23 -6.23 -27.94
N GLY A 548 14.73 -7.09 -27.05
CA GLY A 548 14.94 -8.54 -27.11
C GLY A 548 14.49 -9.21 -28.43
N GLN A 549 13.76 -8.49 -29.30
CA GLN A 549 13.41 -8.88 -30.67
C GLN A 549 13.46 -7.68 -31.64
N THR A 550 13.69 -7.95 -32.93
CA THR A 550 13.58 -6.94 -34.00
C THR A 550 12.22 -6.25 -33.97
N GLY A 551 12.19 -4.93 -33.72
CA GLY A 551 10.96 -4.12 -33.63
C GLY A 551 10.41 -3.90 -32.22
N GLY A 552 11.14 -4.27 -31.16
CA GLY A 552 10.79 -3.93 -29.78
C GLY A 552 10.99 -2.45 -29.43
N LEU A 553 10.31 -1.98 -28.39
CA LEU A 553 10.35 -0.59 -27.94
C LEU A 553 11.54 -0.33 -27.02
N PHE A 554 12.03 0.90 -27.06
CA PHE A 554 12.81 1.48 -25.97
C PHE A 554 11.87 2.34 -25.15
N ASP A 555 11.86 2.11 -23.85
CA ASP A 555 11.36 3.11 -22.92
C ASP A 555 12.59 3.82 -22.38
N ALA A 556 12.76 5.07 -22.82
CA ALA A 556 13.86 5.91 -22.36
C ALA A 556 13.71 6.06 -20.86
N GLY A 557 14.49 5.24 -20.15
CA GLY A 557 14.34 5.10 -18.73
C GLY A 557 13.19 4.21 -18.29
N TYR A 558 13.12 2.93 -18.69
CA TYR A 558 12.25 2.02 -17.94
C TYR A 558 12.77 0.60 -17.74
N ASP A 559 13.71 0.13 -18.56
CA ASP A 559 14.51 -1.05 -18.19
C ASP A 559 15.85 -1.14 -18.93
N GLU A 560 16.69 -0.11 -18.77
CA GLU A 560 18.13 -0.28 -18.94
C GLU A 560 18.71 -0.62 -17.56
N VAL A 561 18.93 -1.92 -17.31
CA VAL A 561 19.74 -2.37 -16.17
C VAL A 561 21.18 -1.96 -16.46
N TYR A 562 21.58 -0.83 -15.90
CA TYR A 562 22.98 -0.61 -15.57
C TYR A 562 23.22 -1.22 -14.19
N ASP A 563 24.10 -2.21 -14.04
CA ASP A 563 24.66 -2.59 -12.73
C ASP A 563 25.58 -1.46 -12.17
N ASN A 564 25.65 -0.31 -12.84
CA ASN A 564 26.21 0.93 -12.31
C ASN A 564 25.15 2.05 -12.29
N ILE A 565 24.29 2.02 -11.28
CA ILE A 565 23.43 3.14 -10.94
C ILE A 565 24.29 4.14 -10.14
N GLY A 566 25.15 4.88 -10.83
CA GLY A 566 26.14 5.75 -10.22
C GLY A 566 27.23 5.03 -9.38
N PRO A 567 28.28 5.74 -8.94
CA PRO A 567 29.38 5.16 -8.17
C PRO A 567 29.01 4.72 -6.74
N ASP A 568 27.77 4.92 -6.30
CA ASP A 568 27.34 4.82 -4.91
C ASP A 568 25.99 4.05 -4.73
N GLU A 569 25.61 3.10 -5.59
CA GLU A 569 24.43 2.23 -5.40
C GLU A 569 24.78 0.73 -5.48
N PHE A 570 24.08 -0.11 -4.71
CA PHE A 570 24.39 -1.54 -4.52
C PHE A 570 23.14 -2.40 -4.26
N LEU A 571 23.10 -3.58 -4.89
CA LEU A 571 22.01 -4.55 -4.74
C LEU A 571 22.15 -5.38 -3.46
N LEU A 572 21.18 -5.28 -2.55
CA LEU A 572 21.03 -6.17 -1.41
C LEU A 572 19.99 -7.24 -1.73
N SER A 573 20.42 -8.50 -1.84
CA SER A 573 19.51 -9.64 -1.99
C SER A 573 19.34 -10.39 -0.68
N VAL A 574 18.18 -11.01 -0.51
CA VAL A 574 17.81 -11.78 0.67
C VAL A 574 17.26 -13.13 0.25
N GLN A 575 17.60 -14.18 0.99
CA GLN A 575 17.14 -15.54 0.71
C GLN A 575 16.52 -16.18 1.94
N LYS A 576 15.64 -17.15 1.72
CA LYS A 576 15.07 -18.00 2.77
C LYS A 576 15.60 -19.42 2.62
N GLN A 577 15.93 -20.04 3.74
CA GLN A 577 16.37 -21.43 3.80
C GLN A 577 15.72 -22.15 5.00
N GLY A 578 15.74 -23.48 5.00
CA GLY A 578 15.19 -24.31 6.07
C GLY A 578 13.83 -24.90 5.70
N SER A 579 13.27 -25.71 6.60
CA SER A 579 12.00 -26.41 6.37
C SER A 579 10.77 -25.67 6.90
N GLY A 580 10.98 -24.61 7.69
CA GLY A 580 9.95 -23.70 8.16
C GLY A 580 9.63 -22.59 7.16
N ALA A 581 8.48 -21.96 7.35
CA ALA A 581 8.05 -20.78 6.60
C ALA A 581 8.33 -19.49 7.37
N GLY A 582 8.50 -18.39 6.65
CA GLY A 582 8.69 -17.07 7.24
C GLY A 582 8.74 -15.96 6.21
N SER A 583 8.71 -14.73 6.70
CA SER A 583 8.88 -13.50 5.94
C SER A 583 10.13 -12.76 6.40
N ILE A 584 10.72 -11.97 5.51
CA ILE A 584 11.80 -11.06 5.85
C ILE A 584 11.44 -9.68 5.36
N VAL A 585 11.48 -8.67 6.21
CA VAL A 585 11.23 -7.27 5.83
C VAL A 585 12.42 -6.40 6.16
N SER A 586 12.69 -5.35 5.37
CA SER A 586 13.81 -4.43 5.63
C SER A 586 13.36 -3.09 6.23
N THR A 587 14.27 -2.40 6.93
CA THR A 587 14.15 -0.96 7.24
C THR A 587 15.46 -0.24 6.84
N PRO A 588 15.47 0.71 5.89
CA PRO A 588 14.33 1.16 5.08
C PRO A 588 13.65 0.02 4.30
N LEU A 589 12.32 0.13 4.16
CA LEU A 589 11.51 -0.83 3.41
C LEU A 589 11.94 -0.84 1.95
N GLY A 590 11.93 -2.03 1.36
CA GLY A 590 12.39 -2.31 -0.01
C GLY A 590 12.56 -3.81 -0.25
N ILE A 591 12.83 -4.58 0.81
CA ILE A 591 12.83 -6.04 0.77
C ILE A 591 11.66 -6.54 1.61
N ALA A 592 10.79 -7.37 1.02
CA ALA A 592 9.69 -8.06 1.66
C ALA A 592 9.68 -9.53 1.19
N CYS A 593 10.68 -10.28 1.64
CA CYS A 593 11.03 -11.60 1.10
C CYS A 593 9.99 -12.66 1.49
N GLY A 594 9.00 -12.72 0.63
CA GLY A 594 7.92 -13.66 0.43
C GLY A 594 7.62 -13.74 -1.06
N THR A 595 7.58 -12.57 -1.70
CA THR A 595 7.47 -12.34 -3.15
C THR A 595 8.62 -11.49 -3.70
N ASP A 596 9.18 -10.57 -2.91
CA ASP A 596 10.27 -9.68 -3.31
C ASP A 596 11.47 -9.75 -2.36
N CYS A 597 12.61 -10.19 -2.89
CA CYS A 597 13.75 -10.62 -2.11
C CYS A 597 15.02 -9.83 -2.45
N SER A 598 14.93 -8.69 -3.13
CA SER A 598 16.12 -7.87 -3.43
C SER A 598 15.77 -6.40 -3.62
N GLU A 599 16.65 -5.52 -3.18
CA GLU A 599 16.48 -4.07 -3.34
C GLU A 599 17.83 -3.39 -3.60
N VAL A 600 17.83 -2.33 -4.39
CA VAL A 600 18.98 -1.46 -4.59
C VAL A 600 19.03 -0.40 -3.50
N TYR A 601 20.17 -0.29 -2.82
CA TYR A 601 20.41 0.73 -1.82
C TYR A 601 21.65 1.54 -2.15
N TYR A 602 21.62 2.82 -1.81
CA TYR A 602 22.81 3.66 -1.86
C TYR A 602 23.87 3.18 -0.87
N LYS A 603 25.13 3.36 -1.23
CA LYS A 603 26.29 3.19 -0.38
C LYS A 603 26.12 3.98 0.91
N GLY A 604 26.41 3.33 2.03
CA GLY A 604 26.23 3.89 3.37
C GLY A 604 24.82 3.77 3.92
N THR A 605 23.84 3.26 3.15
CA THR A 605 22.50 2.99 3.68
C THR A 605 22.58 1.92 4.75
N LEU A 606 22.03 2.24 5.93
CA LEU A 606 21.87 1.30 7.04
C LEU A 606 20.52 0.60 6.88
N VAL A 607 20.56 -0.66 6.45
CA VAL A 607 19.39 -1.52 6.28
C VAL A 607 19.31 -2.50 7.45
N THR A 608 18.17 -2.61 8.11
CA THR A 608 17.91 -3.65 9.11
C THR A 608 16.90 -4.63 8.54
N LEU A 609 17.27 -5.89 8.37
CA LEU A 609 16.35 -6.95 7.97
C LEU A 609 15.74 -7.60 9.21
N PHE A 610 14.44 -7.87 9.20
CA PHE A 610 13.69 -8.54 10.26
C PHE A 610 13.12 -9.83 9.70
N ALA A 611 13.53 -10.98 10.26
CA ALA A 611 12.99 -12.28 9.90
C ALA A 611 11.88 -12.69 10.88
N ASN A 612 10.67 -12.96 10.38
CA ASN A 612 9.54 -13.39 11.21
C ASN A 612 9.09 -14.78 10.75
N GLY A 613 9.07 -15.75 11.67
CA GLY A 613 8.54 -17.08 11.39
C GLY A 613 7.04 -17.01 11.17
N SER A 614 6.52 -17.72 10.17
CA SER A 614 5.08 -17.86 9.96
C SER A 614 4.47 -18.81 11.00
N THR A 615 3.14 -18.88 11.09
CA THR A 615 2.45 -19.81 12.00
C THR A 615 2.97 -21.25 11.85
N GLY A 616 3.41 -21.85 12.96
CA GLY A 616 4.01 -23.19 12.96
C GLY A 616 5.48 -23.21 12.53
N SER A 617 6.17 -22.07 12.45
CA SER A 617 7.59 -21.95 12.14
C SER A 617 8.26 -20.86 12.99
N ILE A 618 9.54 -21.03 13.26
CA ILE A 618 10.38 -20.07 13.97
C ILE A 618 11.56 -19.66 13.10
N PHE A 619 11.99 -18.40 13.27
CA PHE A 619 13.28 -17.97 12.75
C PHE A 619 14.40 -18.61 13.58
N SER A 620 15.35 -19.26 12.90
CA SER A 620 16.49 -19.94 13.51
C SER A 620 17.69 -19.01 13.63
N HIS A 621 18.25 -18.57 12.49
CA HIS A 621 19.44 -17.72 12.44
C HIS A 621 19.66 -17.10 11.06
N TRP A 622 20.56 -16.11 11.00
CA TRP A 622 21.01 -15.46 9.76
C TRP A 622 22.32 -16.08 9.26
N LEU A 623 22.48 -16.17 7.94
CA LEU A 623 23.76 -16.41 7.25
C LEU A 623 24.15 -15.18 6.46
N ASN A 624 25.45 -14.90 6.38
CA ASN A 624 26.05 -13.75 5.69
C ASN A 624 25.56 -12.38 6.21
N CYS A 625 24.93 -12.35 7.39
CA CYS A 625 24.56 -11.11 8.04
C CYS A 625 25.80 -10.42 8.65
N PRO A 626 26.09 -9.15 8.30
CA PRO A 626 27.24 -8.42 8.87
C PRO A 626 27.13 -8.21 10.38
N SER A 627 25.92 -7.96 10.90
CA SER A 627 25.66 -7.76 12.33
C SER A 627 24.27 -8.29 12.70
N ALA A 628 24.20 -9.55 13.12
CA ALA A 628 22.95 -10.19 13.57
C ALA A 628 22.67 -9.92 15.06
N SER A 629 21.42 -9.62 15.39
CA SER A 629 20.90 -9.51 16.76
C SER A 629 19.51 -10.14 16.84
N GLY A 630 19.44 -11.39 17.28
CA GLY A 630 18.19 -12.15 17.27
C GLY A 630 17.64 -12.29 15.84
N ASN A 631 16.38 -11.90 15.65
CA ASN A 631 15.74 -11.94 14.34
C ASN A 631 16.06 -10.73 13.44
N GLN A 632 16.97 -9.85 13.88
CA GLN A 632 17.39 -8.67 13.12
C GLN A 632 18.77 -8.88 12.50
N CYS A 633 18.95 -8.39 11.29
CA CYS A 633 20.24 -8.29 10.63
C CYS A 633 20.52 -6.85 10.19
N LEU A 634 21.50 -6.20 10.82
CA LEU A 634 21.92 -4.85 10.45
C LEU A 634 23.01 -4.92 9.37
N VAL A 635 22.79 -4.14 8.32
CA VAL A 635 23.56 -4.07 7.09
C VAL A 635 23.93 -2.63 6.83
N ASN A 636 25.22 -2.34 6.75
CA ASN A 636 25.69 -1.10 6.11
C ASN A 636 26.02 -1.44 4.66
N VAL A 637 25.22 -0.98 3.72
CA VAL A 637 25.37 -1.32 2.30
C VAL A 637 26.62 -0.62 1.76
N GLN A 638 27.66 -1.39 1.44
CA GLN A 638 28.93 -0.87 0.90
C GLN A 638 29.31 -1.53 -0.43
N ALA A 639 28.64 -2.63 -0.77
CA ALA A 639 28.75 -3.40 -1.99
C ALA A 639 27.48 -4.26 -2.12
N SER A 640 27.20 -4.74 -3.33
CA SER A 640 26.11 -5.70 -3.54
C SER A 640 26.38 -6.99 -2.77
N GLN A 641 25.37 -7.53 -2.07
CA GLN A 641 25.54 -8.72 -1.22
C GLN A 641 24.23 -9.50 -1.03
N THR A 642 24.35 -10.77 -0.65
CA THR A 642 23.21 -11.66 -0.38
C THR A 642 23.20 -12.16 1.06
N ILE A 643 22.07 -12.00 1.75
CA ILE A 643 21.87 -12.42 3.15
C ILE A 643 20.78 -13.49 3.22
N THR A 644 20.96 -14.52 4.05
CA THR A 644 19.99 -15.62 4.13
C THR A 644 19.39 -15.71 5.54
N ALA A 645 18.07 -15.80 5.65
CA ALA A 645 17.39 -16.18 6.90
C ALA A 645 17.03 -17.66 6.87
N VAL A 646 17.27 -18.37 7.97
CA VAL A 646 16.92 -19.78 8.12
C VAL A 646 15.68 -19.91 9.01
N PHE A 647 14.65 -20.61 8.54
CA PHE A 647 13.40 -20.89 9.25
C PHE A 647 13.22 -22.40 9.47
N GLU A 648 12.75 -22.79 10.65
CA GLU A 648 12.45 -24.20 10.98
C GLU A 648 11.04 -24.32 11.57
N PRO A 649 10.40 -25.50 11.51
CA PRO A 649 9.12 -25.74 12.15
C PRO A 649 9.17 -25.41 13.66
N ASP A 650 8.09 -24.83 14.18
CA ASP A 650 7.92 -24.58 15.61
C ASP A 650 7.56 -25.89 16.32
N ASP A 651 8.53 -26.80 16.39
CA ASP A 651 8.37 -28.07 17.09
C ASP A 651 8.58 -27.86 18.59
N LEU A 652 7.50 -27.48 19.27
CA LEU A 652 7.39 -27.49 20.74
C LEU A 652 7.63 -28.89 21.36
N ILE A 653 7.78 -29.94 20.55
CA ILE A 653 7.98 -31.33 20.98
C ILE A 653 9.43 -31.59 21.44
N PHE A 654 10.43 -30.83 20.99
CA PHE A 654 11.85 -31.15 21.27
C PHE A 654 12.60 -30.19 22.20
N ARG A 655 11.99 -29.11 22.70
CA ARG A 655 12.70 -28.15 23.58
C ARG A 655 12.89 -28.62 25.03
N ASN A 656 12.24 -29.71 25.43
CA ASN A 656 12.47 -30.38 26.71
C ASN A 656 13.01 -31.78 26.43
N GLY A 657 14.33 -31.91 26.30
CA GLY A 657 15.00 -33.18 26.03
C GLY A 657 14.58 -34.28 26.99
N PHE A 658 13.87 -35.29 26.45
CA PHE A 658 13.75 -36.66 26.93
C PHE A 658 13.34 -37.54 25.73
N GLU A 659 14.30 -37.92 24.88
CA GLU A 659 15.01 -39.23 24.88
C GLU A 659 16.24 -39.15 23.97
#